data_AF-A0A068U4Q5-F1
#
_entry.id   AF-A0A068U4Q5-F1
#
_cell.length_a   1.000
_cell.length_b   1.000
_cell.length_c   1.000
_cell.angle_alpha   90.00
_cell.angle_beta   90.00
_cell.angle_gamma   90.00
#
_symmetry.space_group_name_H-M   'P 1'
#
loop_
_entity.id
_entity.type
_entity.pdbx_description
1 polymer ?
#
loop_
_entity_poly.entity_id
_entity_poly.type
_entity_poly.pdbx_seq_one_letter_code
_entity_poly.pdbx_strand_id
1 'polypeptide(L)'
;MGSSLQTQLRGSVSLSEPVERMIEQICIEKQQPPPDHYARQRLFDIGEEKAYEIVRRIYYSEEAIRTTLSRYITWFTDSPQSPFRQSSSTPSPRTPPPQLHASSSPPKRALHFPPPPPTCFSQCDESPCSPMSKLNMSSPLPHPESARPSQTTHNYQLTVLSQLEFRKFFLLYSYIGRLVLSKLEEVITTENANKILEMKNLPMGVYESCIWDMCGKQLCAPSDRIEVIDWDSGKTHFYYCHVYEDGSYCFKGPYLKTIRTHLQRALGDDNVLIVRFVDDGKCNSDRIIEDGIIVGLRRYRFFAFKDECKDAKKKKKGLEKNKTPLSAFPKCYFVRFDSIATSGTDEPYLLSSLEVNEARRLFMDVNSISSMAKYIARFSLILSKTIKLPVDLSSVVIDDTIQDIECRDGNNRPIKDDNGEPLIHTDGTGFISEDLALKCPQDFGRAQYIKDKDFQKFHNFVGFVDAPFDVRGTEARNRDPPLLMQCRLFSQGLAVKGTLLVNKKLKAGTIQIRPSMIKVQKDREGPIGQTFDSLEIVAVSHRPRRCHLSKYLIALLSYGGVPRTFFVDLMTSVLEETNAVFTDKRAAFKVALHQEGFYDAGGALRLLLAGIPLNEPHLQKRLSELANNERTLLKEGKIPISESFYLMGTADPTGLLKENEVCVVLDNGQVSGKVLLYRNPGLHFGDVHVLEAVYVPALEDIIGNAKYGIFFSTKGRRSVASEIANGDFDGDMYWVSRNPQLLKYFSASPPWTRVYPSLRAERKNPNEYSAEQLEHELFRHFLKKPSYNMAVAADSWLAFMDRLLILGDDNAKEKDALKENMLKLIDIYYDALDAPKRGTKVIVPEELKAERFPHYMGKDGSYRSTSVLGDIYDRAEAFQSEQRCIAIEKLPCFDVEVPQNYLSSWRGRYNEYRKEMNVALQKDDESRNDAADDVIKKYKRLLYEAAEFEESKKDVQEIHKEALALYQVTYDYAISTKDAGKCGFAWKAAGSALLSYFATGRNERLVPVSPSALRELFS
;
A
#
# COMPACT_ATOMS: atom_id res chain seq x y z
N MET A 1 -60.71 0.42 21.09
CA MET A 1 -59.84 0.76 22.23
C MET A 1 -59.04 1.97 21.80
N GLY A 2 -59.29 3.19 22.30
CA GLY A 2 -59.25 3.52 23.73
C GLY A 2 -57.80 3.89 24.09
N SER A 3 -57.54 5.20 24.14
CA SER A 3 -56.46 5.91 24.86
C SER A 3 -55.07 5.27 24.99
N SER A 4 -54.07 5.97 24.45
CA SER A 4 -52.78 6.27 25.09
C SER A 4 -51.88 6.86 24.00
N LEU A 5 -51.74 8.17 23.87
CA LEU A 5 -50.69 8.91 24.56
C LEU A 5 -51.01 10.41 24.51
N GLN A 6 -51.58 10.91 25.59
CA GLN A 6 -51.65 12.34 25.89
C GLN A 6 -50.80 12.56 27.14
N THR A 7 -49.47 12.40 27.06
CA THR A 7 -48.54 12.96 28.06
C THR A 7 -47.09 12.97 27.53
N GLN A 8 -46.70 14.07 26.88
CA GLN A 8 -45.41 14.78 27.08
C GLN A 8 -45.33 15.99 26.13
N LEU A 9 -46.35 16.85 26.18
CA LEU A 9 -46.27 18.25 25.77
C LEU A 9 -46.13 19.08 27.04
N ARG A 10 -44.89 19.21 27.55
CA ARG A 10 -44.51 20.26 28.51
C ARG A 10 -43.01 20.43 28.43
N GLY A 11 -42.60 21.45 27.67
CA GLY A 11 -41.22 21.86 27.50
C GLY A 11 -40.93 22.57 26.18
N SER A 12 -41.86 22.72 25.22
CA SER A 12 -41.51 23.41 23.97
C SER A 12 -41.16 24.87 24.25
N VAL A 13 -39.88 25.19 24.11
CA VAL A 13 -39.33 26.54 24.13
C VAL A 13 -40.07 27.37 23.10
N SER A 14 -40.72 28.45 23.54
CA SER A 14 -41.44 29.38 22.66
C SER A 14 -40.42 30.28 21.99
N LEU A 15 -40.23 30.11 20.67
CA LEU A 15 -39.43 31.03 19.88
C LEU A 15 -40.30 32.24 19.48
N SER A 16 -39.67 33.30 18.98
CA SER A 16 -40.44 34.45 18.50
C SER A 16 -41.25 34.09 17.25
N GLU A 17 -42.38 34.76 17.06
CA GLU A 17 -43.32 34.49 15.97
C GLU A 17 -42.68 34.53 14.56
N PRO A 18 -41.70 35.42 14.25
CA PRO A 18 -40.98 35.39 12.98
C PRO A 18 -40.13 34.12 12.79
N VAL A 19 -39.49 33.62 13.84
CA VAL A 19 -38.66 32.40 13.81
C VAL A 19 -39.53 31.16 13.66
N GLU A 20 -40.66 31.10 14.39
CA GLU A 20 -41.63 30.00 14.31
C GLU A 20 -42.19 29.86 12.89
N ARG A 21 -42.68 30.95 12.29
CA ARG A 21 -43.23 30.94 10.93
C ARG A 21 -42.22 30.46 9.89
N MET A 22 -40.95 30.83 10.05
CA MET A 22 -39.92 30.42 9.11
C MET A 22 -39.53 28.94 9.27
N ILE A 23 -39.52 28.42 10.50
CA ILE A 23 -39.34 26.99 10.76
C ILE A 23 -40.48 26.19 10.13
N GLU A 24 -41.73 26.61 10.31
CA GLU A 24 -42.90 25.97 9.68
C GLU A 24 -42.77 25.95 8.15
N GLN A 25 -42.34 27.05 7.56
CA GLN A 25 -42.19 27.15 6.12
C GLN A 25 -41.07 26.25 5.57
N ILE A 26 -39.95 26.10 6.30
CA ILE A 26 -38.92 25.11 5.97
C ILE A 26 -39.47 23.67 6.07
N CYS A 27 -40.25 23.37 7.11
CA CYS A 27 -40.83 22.04 7.29
C CYS A 27 -41.75 21.67 6.12
N ILE A 28 -42.55 22.62 5.64
CA ILE A 28 -43.45 22.44 4.50
C ILE A 28 -42.68 22.34 3.19
N GLU A 29 -41.83 23.34 2.86
CA GLU A 29 -41.20 23.43 1.54
C GLU A 29 -40.06 22.42 1.34
N LYS A 30 -39.33 22.08 2.41
CA LYS A 30 -38.22 21.10 2.36
C LYS A 30 -38.60 19.72 2.91
N GLN A 31 -39.90 19.48 3.15
CA GLN A 31 -40.47 18.21 3.66
C GLN A 31 -39.73 17.67 4.89
N GLN A 32 -39.51 18.52 5.89
CA GLN A 32 -38.82 18.15 7.13
C GLN A 32 -39.78 18.07 8.31
N PRO A 33 -39.53 17.17 9.29
CA PRO A 33 -40.24 17.21 10.56
C PRO A 33 -39.86 18.47 11.36
N PRO A 34 -40.76 18.98 12.23
CA PRO A 34 -40.44 20.10 13.12
C PRO A 34 -39.20 19.81 13.98
N PRO A 35 -38.38 20.83 14.29
CA PRO A 35 -37.20 20.64 15.10
C PRO A 35 -37.57 20.23 16.53
N ASP A 36 -36.83 19.26 17.06
CA ASP A 36 -36.92 18.79 18.44
C ASP A 36 -36.62 19.89 19.47
N HIS A 37 -36.96 19.60 20.73
CA HIS A 37 -36.78 20.53 21.85
C HIS A 37 -35.33 21.03 21.96
N TYR A 38 -34.35 20.16 21.73
CA TYR A 38 -32.94 20.51 21.85
C TYR A 38 -32.55 21.59 20.82
N ALA A 39 -32.91 21.41 19.55
CA ALA A 39 -32.65 22.42 18.51
C ALA A 39 -33.38 23.73 18.78
N ARG A 40 -34.62 23.68 19.29
CA ARG A 40 -35.40 24.88 19.65
C ARG A 40 -34.80 25.62 20.85
N GLN A 41 -34.30 24.91 21.86
CA GLN A 41 -33.57 25.51 22.98
C GLN A 41 -32.31 26.23 22.49
N ARG A 42 -31.53 25.62 21.59
CA ARG A 42 -30.33 26.27 21.02
C ARG A 42 -30.67 27.56 20.27
N LEU A 43 -31.77 27.60 19.52
CA LEU A 43 -32.25 28.82 18.85
C LEU A 43 -32.68 29.90 19.84
N PHE A 44 -33.35 29.51 20.93
CA PHE A 44 -33.74 30.44 21.97
C PHE A 44 -32.52 31.06 22.68
N ASP A 45 -31.53 30.23 23.01
CA ASP A 45 -30.34 30.63 23.76
C ASP A 45 -29.44 31.63 23.00
N ILE A 46 -29.49 31.64 21.66
CA ILE A 46 -28.67 32.56 20.84
C ILE A 46 -29.35 33.93 20.57
N GLY A 47 -30.60 34.11 21.00
CA GLY A 47 -31.38 35.33 20.81
C GLY A 47 -32.08 35.42 19.44
N GLU A 48 -33.19 36.16 19.41
CA GLU A 48 -34.13 36.22 18.28
C GLU A 48 -33.47 36.59 16.93
N GLU A 49 -32.64 37.64 16.88
CA GLU A 49 -32.02 38.08 15.61
C GLU A 49 -31.13 36.99 14.99
N LYS A 50 -30.28 36.35 15.80
CA LYS A 50 -29.38 35.28 15.33
C LYS A 50 -30.16 34.01 15.00
N ALA A 51 -31.19 33.69 15.79
CA ALA A 51 -32.08 32.57 15.52
C ALA A 51 -32.79 32.73 14.17
N TYR A 52 -33.32 33.92 13.91
CA TYR A 52 -33.97 34.24 12.64
C TYR A 52 -32.96 34.20 11.48
N GLU A 53 -31.74 34.71 11.66
CA GLU A 53 -30.70 34.63 10.62
C GLU A 53 -30.32 33.18 10.27
N ILE A 54 -30.16 32.31 11.27
CA ILE A 54 -29.84 30.89 11.05
C ILE A 54 -30.97 30.19 10.30
N VAL A 55 -32.21 30.32 10.76
CA VAL A 55 -33.36 29.68 10.12
C VAL A 55 -33.55 30.24 8.69
N ARG A 56 -33.31 31.53 8.47
CA ARG A 56 -33.33 32.15 7.14
C ARG A 56 -32.24 31.63 6.21
N ARG A 57 -31.01 31.42 6.71
CA ARG A 57 -29.93 30.78 5.94
C ARG A 57 -30.27 29.35 5.55
N ILE A 58 -30.92 28.59 6.44
CA ILE A 58 -31.38 27.22 6.14
C ILE A 58 -32.47 27.24 5.07
N TYR A 59 -33.41 28.17 5.16
CA TYR A 59 -34.50 28.32 4.18
C TYR A 59 -33.98 28.57 2.76
N TYR A 60 -33.05 29.52 2.59
CA TYR A 60 -32.48 29.87 1.28
C TYR A 60 -31.34 28.98 0.79
N SER A 61 -30.94 27.94 1.55
CA SER A 61 -29.93 26.98 1.08
C SER A 61 -30.48 26.15 -0.09
N GLU A 62 -29.76 26.08 -1.20
CA GLU A 62 -30.07 25.21 -2.34
C GLU A 62 -29.75 23.73 -2.07
N GLU A 63 -29.04 23.43 -0.99
CA GLU A 63 -28.72 22.06 -0.59
C GLU A 63 -29.92 21.36 0.05
N ALA A 64 -30.20 20.12 -0.36
CA ALA A 64 -31.23 19.30 0.26
C ALA A 64 -30.82 18.91 1.69
N ILE A 65 -31.75 19.01 2.66
CA ILE A 65 -31.50 18.59 4.04
C ILE A 65 -31.43 17.06 4.09
N ARG A 66 -30.21 16.50 4.07
CA ARG A 66 -29.95 15.05 4.00
C ARG A 66 -30.14 14.29 5.33
N THR A 67 -30.39 15.01 6.43
CA THR A 67 -30.53 14.42 7.77
C THR A 67 -31.85 14.85 8.42
N THR A 68 -31.82 15.81 9.36
CA THR A 68 -33.02 16.41 9.96
C THR A 68 -32.81 17.91 10.14
N LEU A 69 -33.91 18.67 10.14
CA LEU A 69 -33.87 20.11 10.41
C LEU A 69 -33.23 20.44 11.77
N SER A 70 -33.50 19.64 12.81
CA SER A 70 -32.82 19.75 14.11
C SER A 70 -31.30 19.71 14.00
N ARG A 71 -30.76 18.76 13.25
CA ARG A 71 -29.30 18.59 13.12
C ARG A 71 -28.67 19.76 12.38
N TYR A 72 -29.35 20.29 11.36
CA TYR A 72 -28.93 21.48 10.64
C TYR A 72 -28.92 22.71 11.55
N ILE A 73 -29.99 22.92 12.31
CA ILE A 73 -30.08 24.01 13.29
C ILE A 73 -28.94 23.90 14.31
N THR A 74 -28.76 22.73 14.95
CA THR A 74 -27.69 22.50 15.92
C THR A 74 -26.31 22.74 15.31
N TRP A 75 -26.07 22.28 14.08
CA TRP A 75 -24.80 22.49 13.41
C TRP A 75 -24.49 23.98 13.18
N PHE A 76 -25.49 24.77 12.76
CA PHE A 76 -25.34 26.21 12.59
C PHE A 76 -25.20 26.96 13.92
N THR A 77 -25.86 26.51 15.00
CA THR A 77 -25.70 27.11 16.33
C THR A 77 -24.36 26.78 16.98
N ASP A 78 -23.74 25.66 16.60
CA ASP A 78 -22.49 25.15 17.20
C ASP A 78 -21.23 25.63 16.47
N SER A 79 -21.35 26.24 15.29
CA SER A 79 -20.21 26.72 14.47
C SER A 79 -20.24 28.25 14.30
N PRO A 80 -19.56 29.04 15.16
CA PRO A 80 -19.62 30.50 15.12
C PRO A 80 -18.94 31.14 13.90
N GLN A 81 -18.23 30.37 13.06
CA GLN A 81 -17.56 30.87 11.85
C GLN A 81 -17.62 29.82 10.74
N SER A 82 -18.62 29.92 9.87
CA SER A 82 -18.66 29.20 8.59
C SER A 82 -18.86 30.22 7.45
N PRO A 83 -17.94 30.34 6.49
CA PRO A 83 -18.07 31.26 5.36
C PRO A 83 -18.85 30.58 4.23
N PHE A 84 -20.12 30.92 4.05
CA PHE A 84 -20.75 30.83 2.73
C PHE A 84 -20.52 32.17 2.00
N ARG A 85 -20.02 32.09 0.77
CA ARG A 85 -19.74 33.22 -0.13
C ARG A 85 -20.92 34.21 -0.13
N GLN A 86 -20.64 35.48 0.19
CA GLN A 86 -21.57 36.57 -0.12
C GLN A 86 -21.69 36.67 -1.65
N SER A 87 -22.80 36.18 -2.20
CA SER A 87 -23.29 36.66 -3.50
C SER A 87 -24.13 37.90 -3.23
N SER A 88 -23.55 39.07 -3.47
CA SER A 88 -24.28 40.33 -3.51
C SER A 88 -25.11 40.42 -4.80
N SER A 89 -26.42 40.28 -4.69
CA SER A 89 -27.35 40.88 -5.66
C SER A 89 -28.71 41.10 -5.01
N THR A 90 -28.98 42.36 -4.68
CA THR A 90 -30.28 42.88 -4.30
C THR A 90 -31.25 42.84 -5.51
N PRO A 91 -32.52 42.43 -5.32
CA PRO A 91 -33.52 42.45 -6.38
C PRO A 91 -34.36 43.74 -6.36
N SER A 92 -34.66 44.27 -7.55
CA SER A 92 -35.73 45.25 -7.78
C SER A 92 -36.69 44.73 -8.88
N PRO A 93 -37.97 45.17 -8.88
CA PRO A 93 -39.11 44.31 -9.23
C PRO A 93 -39.59 44.33 -10.71
N ARG A 94 -40.32 43.25 -11.07
CA ARG A 94 -41.10 42.99 -12.31
C ARG A 94 -42.16 44.09 -12.57
N THR A 95 -42.75 44.42 -13.73
CA THR A 95 -43.02 43.91 -15.12
C THR A 95 -43.64 45.13 -15.91
N PRO A 96 -44.02 45.18 -17.23
CA PRO A 96 -44.63 44.13 -18.12
C PRO A 96 -44.18 44.15 -19.62
N PRO A 97 -44.70 43.26 -20.50
CA PRO A 97 -44.46 43.26 -21.98
C PRO A 97 -45.54 44.11 -22.71
N PRO A 98 -45.70 44.21 -24.06
CA PRO A 98 -45.01 43.58 -25.22
C PRO A 98 -44.74 44.54 -26.45
N GLN A 99 -44.28 43.96 -27.58
CA GLN A 99 -44.70 44.27 -28.99
C GLN A 99 -43.97 45.28 -29.94
N LEU A 100 -43.80 44.79 -31.19
CA LEU A 100 -43.87 45.42 -32.53
C LEU A 100 -42.62 46.02 -33.23
N HIS A 101 -42.28 45.39 -34.37
CA HIS A 101 -41.96 45.92 -35.74
C HIS A 101 -41.04 47.16 -35.90
N ALA A 102 -40.21 47.34 -36.94
CA ALA A 102 -39.97 46.69 -38.23
C ALA A 102 -38.66 47.23 -38.86
N SER A 103 -38.16 46.51 -39.89
CA SER A 103 -37.46 46.99 -41.11
C SER A 103 -36.19 47.87 -40.95
N SER A 104 -35.08 47.66 -41.65
CA SER A 104 -34.94 47.37 -43.09
C SER A 104 -33.54 46.86 -43.45
N SER A 105 -33.52 45.85 -44.32
CA SER A 105 -32.44 45.27 -45.12
C SER A 105 -31.98 46.19 -46.29
N PRO A 106 -31.10 45.82 -47.27
CA PRO A 106 -29.88 44.97 -47.33
C PRO A 106 -28.75 45.64 -48.23
N PRO A 107 -28.00 44.97 -49.15
CA PRO A 107 -26.69 44.31 -48.99
C PRO A 107 -25.62 44.68 -50.07
N LYS A 108 -24.42 44.05 -50.03
CA LYS A 108 -23.61 43.51 -51.18
C LYS A 108 -22.22 43.04 -50.66
N ARG A 109 -21.84 41.75 -50.69
CA ARG A 109 -21.14 40.96 -51.75
C ARG A 109 -19.88 41.67 -52.32
N ALA A 110 -18.70 41.07 -52.57
CA ALA A 110 -18.10 39.73 -52.50
C ALA A 110 -16.57 39.91 -52.81
N LEU A 111 -15.61 39.06 -52.42
CA LEU A 111 -14.87 38.02 -53.22
C LEU A 111 -13.48 37.81 -52.54
N HIS A 112 -13.12 36.63 -52.04
CA HIS A 112 -12.28 35.53 -52.60
C HIS A 112 -10.74 35.75 -52.76
N PHE A 113 -9.96 35.05 -51.91
CA PHE A 113 -8.70 34.22 -52.05
C PHE A 113 -7.56 34.59 -53.07
N PRO A 114 -6.33 33.99 -53.02
CA PRO A 114 -5.37 33.64 -51.93
C PRO A 114 -3.87 34.01 -52.34
N PRO A 115 -2.75 33.31 -51.98
CA PRO A 115 -1.42 33.92 -51.67
C PRO A 115 -0.32 33.75 -52.75
N PRO A 116 0.92 34.30 -52.60
CA PRO A 116 2.15 33.45 -52.51
C PRO A 116 3.42 34.07 -51.79
N PRO A 117 4.55 33.31 -51.67
CA PRO A 117 5.85 33.61 -51.00
C PRO A 117 6.98 33.90 -52.05
N PRO A 118 8.28 33.47 -51.99
CA PRO A 118 9.38 33.30 -50.99
C PRO A 118 10.73 33.98 -51.43
N THR A 119 11.86 33.92 -50.69
CA THR A 119 13.27 33.47 -51.05
C THR A 119 14.33 34.22 -50.20
N CYS A 120 15.45 33.69 -49.64
CA CYS A 120 16.58 32.77 -49.96
C CYS A 120 17.89 33.47 -50.42
N PHE A 121 19.05 32.92 -49.99
CA PHE A 121 20.47 33.20 -50.32
C PHE A 121 21.17 34.37 -49.58
N SER A 122 22.46 34.36 -49.18
CA SER A 122 23.56 33.37 -49.03
C SER A 122 24.84 34.12 -48.57
N GLN A 123 25.68 33.47 -47.75
CA GLN A 123 27.17 33.51 -47.67
C GLN A 123 27.89 34.88 -47.54
N CYS A 124 28.92 35.06 -46.68
CA CYS A 124 30.24 34.45 -46.76
C CYS A 124 30.99 34.40 -45.41
N ASP A 125 31.91 33.43 -45.34
CA ASP A 125 32.94 33.16 -44.35
C ASP A 125 33.92 34.33 -44.13
N GLU A 126 34.49 34.43 -42.91
CA GLU A 126 35.93 34.27 -42.65
C GLU A 126 36.26 34.55 -41.16
N SER A 127 36.76 33.53 -40.48
CA SER A 127 37.72 33.63 -39.36
C SER A 127 39.13 33.47 -39.96
N PRO A 128 40.28 33.67 -39.27
CA PRO A 128 40.51 33.91 -37.83
C PRO A 128 41.59 34.99 -37.55
N CYS A 129 41.76 35.40 -36.28
CA CYS A 129 43.07 35.65 -35.62
C CYS A 129 42.88 36.40 -34.28
N SER A 130 43.26 35.75 -33.18
CA SER A 130 43.77 36.41 -31.96
C SER A 130 45.28 36.67 -32.17
N PRO A 131 45.99 37.62 -31.49
CA PRO A 131 46.09 37.62 -30.02
C PRO A 131 46.34 38.98 -29.30
N MET A 132 46.24 38.90 -27.97
CA MET A 132 46.88 39.72 -26.91
C MET A 132 46.45 41.17 -26.63
N SER A 133 45.68 41.27 -25.53
CA SER A 133 45.94 42.07 -24.31
C SER A 133 46.37 43.53 -24.45
N LYS A 134 45.50 44.43 -23.97
CA LYS A 134 45.88 45.44 -22.97
C LYS A 134 44.64 45.96 -22.24
N LEU A 135 44.82 46.04 -20.92
CA LEU A 135 43.92 46.61 -19.94
C LEU A 135 43.47 48.02 -20.31
N ASN A 136 42.19 48.33 -20.12
CA ASN A 136 41.81 49.50 -19.34
C ASN A 136 40.39 49.38 -18.79
N MET A 137 40.31 49.66 -17.50
CA MET A 137 39.13 49.72 -16.65
C MET A 137 38.30 50.95 -16.99
N SER A 138 36.99 50.77 -17.12
CA SER A 138 36.00 51.81 -16.85
C SER A 138 34.74 51.16 -16.29
N SER A 139 34.58 51.35 -14.98
CA SER A 139 33.45 50.93 -14.17
C SER A 139 32.13 51.58 -14.64
N PRO A 140 31.00 50.84 -14.57
CA PRO A 140 29.69 51.43 -14.35
C PRO A 140 29.26 51.27 -12.88
N LEU A 141 28.63 52.33 -12.39
CA LEU A 141 28.15 52.58 -11.03
C LEU A 141 27.13 51.53 -10.50
N PRO A 142 26.93 51.45 -9.17
CA PRO A 142 26.28 50.34 -8.50
C PRO A 142 24.76 50.44 -8.53
N HIS A 143 24.10 49.36 -8.93
CA HIS A 143 22.68 49.15 -8.69
C HIS A 143 22.43 48.62 -7.26
N PRO A 144 21.29 48.97 -6.65
CA PRO A 144 21.13 48.94 -5.20
C PRO A 144 21.11 47.51 -4.67
N GLU A 145 21.94 47.28 -3.65
CA GLU A 145 21.86 46.10 -2.80
C GLU A 145 20.43 45.97 -2.27
N SER A 146 19.66 45.05 -2.84
CA SER A 146 18.53 44.47 -2.12
C SER A 146 19.15 43.76 -0.92
N ALA A 147 18.92 44.33 0.26
CA ALA A 147 19.41 43.88 1.55
C ALA A 147 19.54 42.34 1.63
N ARG A 148 20.79 41.86 1.55
CA ARG A 148 21.15 40.63 2.27
C ARG A 148 20.81 40.91 3.74
N PRO A 149 20.03 40.06 4.43
CA PRO A 149 20.03 40.09 5.88
C PRO A 149 21.44 39.71 6.31
N SER A 150 22.22 40.71 6.69
CA SER A 150 23.43 40.54 7.45
C SER A 150 23.07 39.96 8.82
N GLN A 151 23.93 39.04 9.30
CA GLN A 151 23.96 38.42 10.62
C GLN A 151 22.90 37.34 10.90
N THR A 152 23.27 36.09 10.61
CA THR A 152 22.73 34.91 11.31
C THR A 152 23.01 35.05 12.80
N THR A 153 22.04 35.59 13.54
CA THR A 153 22.00 35.53 15.00
C THR A 153 22.16 34.06 15.40
N HIS A 154 23.22 33.74 16.13
CA HIS A 154 23.47 32.39 16.64
C HIS A 154 22.26 31.93 17.45
N ASN A 155 21.55 30.91 16.96
CA ASN A 155 20.38 30.37 17.63
C ASN A 155 20.85 29.35 18.69
N TYR A 156 21.08 29.85 19.90
CA TYR A 156 21.55 29.06 21.04
C TYR A 156 20.71 27.81 21.28
N GLN A 157 19.38 27.91 21.19
CA GLN A 157 18.48 26.76 21.40
C GLN A 157 18.73 25.65 20.38
N LEU A 158 18.88 25.97 19.10
CA LEU A 158 19.18 24.98 18.07
C LEU A 158 20.53 24.30 18.30
N THR A 159 21.56 25.07 18.66
CA THR A 159 22.89 24.52 18.96
C THR A 159 22.85 23.59 20.17
N VAL A 160 22.18 23.99 21.25
CA VAL A 160 22.02 23.16 22.46
C VAL A 160 21.27 21.87 22.14
N LEU A 161 20.13 21.97 21.45
CA LEU A 161 19.27 20.82 21.16
C LEU A 161 19.85 19.89 20.08
N SER A 162 20.77 20.36 19.24
CA SER A 162 21.48 19.53 18.25
C SER A 162 22.34 18.43 18.87
N GLN A 163 22.69 18.55 20.15
CA GLN A 163 23.44 17.54 20.90
C GLN A 163 22.58 16.32 21.30
N LEU A 164 21.27 16.37 21.08
CA LEU A 164 20.37 15.24 21.33
C LEU A 164 20.51 14.18 20.24
N GLU A 165 20.18 12.93 20.58
CA GLU A 165 19.89 11.91 19.56
C GLU A 165 18.81 12.43 18.60
N PHE A 166 18.99 12.22 17.29
CA PHE A 166 18.08 12.80 16.29
C PHE A 166 16.62 12.43 16.51
N ARG A 167 16.32 11.20 16.96
CA ARG A 167 14.94 10.77 17.29
C ARG A 167 14.30 11.59 18.42
N LYS A 168 15.09 11.98 19.43
CA LYS A 168 14.66 12.82 20.57
C LYS A 168 14.41 14.25 20.13
N PHE A 169 15.30 14.76 19.29
CA PHE A 169 15.18 16.07 18.68
C PHE A 169 13.96 16.16 17.74
N PHE A 170 13.76 15.16 16.89
CA PHE A 170 12.65 15.13 15.93
C PHE A 170 11.30 15.01 16.63
N LEU A 171 11.21 14.23 17.71
CA LEU A 171 10.00 14.14 18.53
C LEU A 171 9.54 15.53 19.02
N LEU A 172 10.48 16.36 19.47
CA LEU A 172 10.20 17.74 19.90
C LEU A 172 9.56 18.55 18.77
N TYR A 173 10.14 18.47 17.56
CA TYR A 173 9.59 19.12 16.37
C TYR A 173 8.20 18.60 15.98
N SER A 174 7.93 17.31 16.20
CA SER A 174 6.62 16.71 15.93
C SER A 174 5.51 17.28 16.83
N TYR A 175 5.86 17.73 18.03
CA TYR A 175 4.90 18.33 18.98
C TYR A 175 4.67 19.82 18.75
N ILE A 176 5.59 20.52 18.08
CA ILE A 176 5.42 21.95 17.78
C ILE A 176 4.36 22.18 16.68
N GLY A 177 4.11 21.19 15.82
CA GLY A 177 3.06 21.26 14.80
C GLY A 177 3.49 21.99 13.52
N ARG A 178 2.61 22.83 12.96
CA ARG A 178 2.84 23.52 11.67
C ARG A 178 3.72 24.75 11.88
N LEU A 179 4.91 24.71 11.28
CA LEU A 179 5.88 25.80 11.30
C LEU A 179 5.62 26.73 10.11
N VAL A 180 4.62 27.58 10.23
CA VAL A 180 4.55 28.80 9.41
C VAL A 180 5.09 29.89 10.31
N LEU A 181 6.31 30.37 10.07
CA LEU A 181 6.88 31.55 10.75
C LEU A 181 7.24 31.43 12.25
N SER A 182 6.86 30.37 12.97
CA SER A 182 7.35 30.14 14.34
C SER A 182 8.67 29.40 14.33
N LYS A 183 9.77 30.09 14.64
CA LYS A 183 11.06 29.42 14.82
C LYS A 183 11.07 28.66 16.16
N LEU A 184 11.89 27.62 16.30
CA LEU A 184 11.97 26.79 17.52
C LEU A 184 12.13 27.65 18.80
N GLU A 185 12.88 28.74 18.69
CA GLU A 185 13.14 29.72 19.72
C GLU A 185 11.92 30.53 20.19
N GLU A 186 10.86 30.62 19.38
CA GLU A 186 9.61 31.27 19.76
C GLU A 186 8.75 30.37 20.65
N VAL A 187 9.00 29.06 20.59
CA VAL A 187 8.24 28.03 21.31
C VAL A 187 9.02 27.47 22.50
N ILE A 188 10.35 27.40 22.40
CA ILE A 188 11.23 26.83 23.42
C ILE A 188 12.21 27.90 23.92
N THR A 189 12.08 28.23 25.21
CA THR A 189 12.99 29.14 25.90
C THR A 189 14.39 28.54 26.03
N THR A 190 15.41 29.38 26.17
CA THR A 190 16.80 28.93 26.41
C THR A 190 16.93 28.05 27.66
N GLU A 191 16.17 28.36 28.71
CA GLU A 191 16.10 27.55 29.93
C GLU A 191 15.51 26.16 29.66
N ASN A 192 14.39 26.08 28.93
CA ASN A 192 13.79 24.81 28.56
C ASN A 192 14.71 24.00 27.64
N ALA A 193 15.41 24.64 26.72
CA ALA A 193 16.39 23.96 25.87
C ALA A 193 17.51 23.28 26.69
N ASN A 194 18.01 23.96 27.73
CA ASN A 194 19.01 23.39 28.64
C ASN A 194 18.44 22.23 29.48
N LYS A 195 17.23 22.38 30.04
CA LYS A 195 16.52 21.30 30.74
C LYS A 195 16.31 20.08 29.84
N ILE A 196 15.96 20.30 28.58
CA ILE A 196 15.82 19.23 27.59
C ILE A 196 17.16 18.53 27.33
N LEU A 197 18.25 19.28 27.25
CA LEU A 197 19.59 18.72 27.07
C LEU A 197 20.04 17.87 28.28
N GLU A 198 19.68 18.26 29.51
CA GLU A 198 19.95 17.46 30.71
C GLU A 198 19.28 16.07 30.63
N MET A 199 18.14 15.98 29.93
CA MET A 199 17.41 14.73 29.71
C MET A 199 17.96 13.86 28.57
N LYS A 200 19.06 14.26 27.91
CA LYS A 200 19.59 13.58 26.71
C LYS A 200 19.92 12.10 26.90
N ASN A 201 20.24 11.67 28.12
CA ASN A 201 20.61 10.29 28.44
C ASN A 201 19.42 9.45 28.93
N LEU A 202 18.23 10.03 29.09
CA LEU A 202 17.06 9.29 29.52
C LEU A 202 16.63 8.27 28.45
N PRO A 203 16.11 7.09 28.82
CA PRO A 203 15.46 6.19 27.89
C PRO A 203 14.34 6.90 27.14
N MET A 204 14.12 6.56 25.87
CA MET A 204 13.26 7.34 24.97
C MET A 204 11.81 7.43 25.47
N GLY A 205 11.27 6.38 26.11
CA GLY A 205 9.93 6.42 26.71
C GLY A 205 9.81 7.40 27.87
N VAL A 206 10.84 7.50 28.73
CA VAL A 206 10.88 8.46 29.84
C VAL A 206 11.05 9.87 29.29
N TYR A 207 11.97 10.04 28.33
CA TYR A 207 12.21 11.30 27.64
C TYR A 207 10.93 11.83 26.98
N GLU A 208 10.20 10.99 26.23
CA GLU A 208 8.92 11.35 25.60
C GLU A 208 7.92 11.86 26.61
N SER A 209 7.75 11.17 27.74
CA SER A 209 6.80 11.60 28.78
C SER A 209 7.19 12.95 29.37
N CYS A 210 8.48 13.14 29.68
CA CYS A 210 8.97 14.42 30.20
C CYS A 210 8.77 15.56 29.20
N ILE A 211 9.03 15.35 27.91
CA ILE A 211 8.81 16.35 26.85
C ILE A 211 7.33 16.64 26.66
N TRP A 212 6.48 15.61 26.67
CA TRP A 212 5.04 15.77 26.59
C TRP A 212 4.51 16.63 27.73
N ASP A 213 4.95 16.35 28.96
CA ASP A 213 4.54 17.11 30.13
C ASP A 213 5.08 18.54 30.15
N MET A 214 6.32 18.74 29.70
CA MET A 214 6.98 20.04 29.68
C MET A 214 6.40 20.98 28.62
N CYS A 215 6.17 20.50 27.39
CA CYS A 215 5.70 21.34 26.29
C CYS A 215 4.65 20.69 25.38
N GLY A 216 4.68 19.36 25.19
CA GLY A 216 3.77 18.68 24.25
C GLY A 216 2.28 18.89 24.53
N LYS A 217 1.84 18.86 25.80
CA LYS A 217 0.44 19.09 26.22
C LYS A 217 -0.14 20.43 25.76
N GLN A 218 0.71 21.44 25.59
CA GLN A 218 0.28 22.79 25.23
C GLN A 218 0.33 23.02 23.71
N LEU A 219 1.22 22.30 23.02
CA LEU A 219 1.55 22.54 21.61
C LEU A 219 0.87 21.55 20.65
N CYS A 220 0.54 20.36 21.15
CA CYS A 220 0.09 19.24 20.35
C CYS A 220 -1.21 18.67 20.90
N ALA A 221 -2.15 18.31 20.02
CA ALA A 221 -3.37 17.64 20.43
C ALA A 221 -3.01 16.27 21.05
N PRO A 222 -3.70 15.81 22.12
CA PRO A 222 -3.45 14.50 22.72
C PRO A 222 -3.53 13.32 21.72
N SER A 223 -4.36 13.46 20.68
CA SER A 223 -4.48 12.49 19.59
C SER A 223 -3.23 12.38 18.70
N ASP A 224 -2.40 13.42 18.65
CA ASP A 224 -1.17 13.48 17.87
C ASP A 224 0.08 13.10 18.71
N ARG A 225 -0.09 12.80 20.01
CA ARG A 225 0.99 12.33 20.89
C ARG A 225 1.60 11.03 20.37
N ILE A 226 2.93 10.96 20.37
CA ILE A 226 3.67 9.80 19.90
C ILE A 226 4.06 8.94 21.11
N GLU A 227 3.08 8.16 21.58
CA GLU A 227 3.33 7.15 22.62
C GLU A 227 3.71 5.82 21.95
N VAL A 228 4.98 5.45 22.07
CA VAL A 228 5.53 4.18 21.55
C VAL A 228 6.13 3.41 22.71
N ILE A 229 5.73 2.15 22.86
CA ILE A 229 6.13 1.30 24.00
C ILE A 229 7.54 0.71 23.79
N ASP A 230 7.96 0.58 22.53
CA ASP A 230 9.14 -0.19 22.14
C ASP A 230 10.18 0.68 21.40
N TRP A 231 10.40 1.90 21.91
CA TRP A 231 11.31 2.89 21.34
C TRP A 231 12.72 2.37 21.05
N ASP A 232 13.24 1.52 21.94
CA ASP A 232 14.59 0.98 21.88
C ASP A 232 14.64 -0.43 21.26
N SER A 233 13.57 -0.81 20.55
CA SER A 233 13.52 -2.06 19.80
C SER A 233 14.60 -2.16 18.74
N GLY A 234 15.09 -1.06 18.18
CA GLY A 234 15.95 -1.08 16.99
C GLY A 234 15.16 -1.31 15.69
N LYS A 235 13.83 -1.13 15.73
CA LYS A 235 13.01 -0.94 14.53
C LYS A 235 13.46 0.30 13.75
N THR A 236 13.15 0.34 12.47
CA THR A 236 13.50 1.45 11.59
C THR A 236 12.67 2.68 11.93
N HIS A 237 13.32 3.83 12.08
CA HIS A 237 12.66 5.11 12.31
C HIS A 237 12.25 5.75 10.99
N PHE A 238 10.99 6.14 10.90
CA PHE A 238 10.42 6.85 9.77
C PHE A 238 10.07 8.27 10.21
N TYR A 239 10.72 9.25 9.56
CA TYR A 239 10.54 10.67 9.82
C TYR A 239 9.74 11.28 8.66
N TYR A 240 8.58 11.86 8.96
CA TYR A 240 7.72 12.46 7.95
C TYR A 240 7.72 13.99 8.07
N CYS A 241 7.73 14.65 6.93
CA CYS A 241 7.51 16.07 6.79
C CYS A 241 6.30 16.29 5.88
N HIS A 242 5.30 17.02 6.36
CA HIS A 242 4.13 17.39 5.57
C HIS A 242 4.28 18.85 5.16
N VAL A 243 4.36 19.08 3.85
CA VAL A 243 4.53 20.41 3.23
C VAL A 243 3.18 20.92 2.74
N TYR A 244 2.89 22.17 3.06
CA TYR A 244 1.66 22.87 2.71
C TYR A 244 1.87 23.87 1.55
N GLU A 245 0.77 24.33 0.96
CA GLU A 245 0.78 25.24 -0.19
C GLU A 245 1.58 26.54 0.06
N ASP A 246 1.54 27.08 1.28
CA ASP A 246 2.26 28.30 1.67
C ASP A 246 3.77 28.09 1.91
N GLY A 247 4.28 26.88 1.68
CA GLY A 247 5.68 26.50 1.89
C GLY A 247 6.03 26.15 3.35
N SER A 248 5.08 26.28 4.27
CA SER A 248 5.26 25.78 5.63
C SER A 248 5.25 24.27 5.68
N TYR A 249 5.79 23.72 6.76
CA TYR A 249 5.76 22.29 6.99
C TYR A 249 5.55 21.93 8.46
N CYS A 250 5.06 20.72 8.69
CA CYS A 250 4.99 20.10 10.02
C CYS A 250 5.67 18.73 9.99
N PHE A 251 6.15 18.30 11.14
CA PHE A 251 6.80 17.00 11.29
C PHE A 251 5.84 15.99 11.92
N LYS A 252 5.89 14.75 11.44
CA LYS A 252 5.10 13.62 11.95
C LYS A 252 6.03 12.42 12.16
N GLY A 253 5.90 11.75 13.30
CA GLY A 253 6.86 10.74 13.74
C GLY A 253 7.89 11.30 14.73
N PRO A 254 8.92 10.53 15.12
CA PRO A 254 9.34 9.26 14.54
C PRO A 254 8.31 8.14 14.69
N TYR A 255 8.03 7.44 13.58
CA TYR A 255 7.27 6.20 13.60
C TYR A 255 8.21 5.01 13.47
N LEU A 256 7.97 3.96 14.25
CA LEU A 256 8.74 2.73 14.13
C LEU A 256 8.08 1.79 13.13
N LYS A 257 8.84 1.35 12.12
CA LYS A 257 8.43 0.29 11.20
C LYS A 257 9.46 -0.82 11.19
N THR A 258 9.01 -2.02 10.84
CA THR A 258 9.90 -3.18 10.80
C THR A 258 10.64 -3.32 9.47
N ILE A 259 10.14 -2.70 8.41
CA ILE A 259 10.72 -2.82 7.06
C ILE A 259 11.57 -1.60 6.75
N ARG A 260 12.75 -1.83 6.17
CA ARG A 260 13.74 -0.81 5.80
C ARG A 260 14.01 -0.81 4.30
N THR A 261 14.35 0.35 3.76
CA THR A 261 14.79 0.52 2.37
C THR A 261 16.32 0.43 2.27
N HIS A 262 16.86 0.18 1.07
CA HIS A 262 18.32 0.25 0.85
C HIS A 262 18.85 1.65 1.13
N LEU A 263 18.10 2.70 0.77
CA LEU A 263 18.45 4.09 1.08
C LEU A 263 18.67 4.32 2.58
N GLN A 264 17.73 3.87 3.41
CA GLN A 264 17.86 3.99 4.88
C GLN A 264 18.98 3.10 5.44
N ARG A 265 19.18 1.88 4.90
CA ARG A 265 20.28 1.01 5.30
C ARG A 265 21.65 1.61 5.03
N ALA A 266 21.82 2.27 3.88
CA ALA A 266 23.06 2.90 3.47
C ALA A 266 23.36 4.18 4.26
N LEU A 267 22.38 5.06 4.42
CA LEU A 267 22.60 6.40 4.96
C LEU A 267 22.31 6.54 6.45
N GLY A 268 21.59 5.59 7.05
CA GLY A 268 21.03 5.75 8.39
C GLY A 268 19.63 6.36 8.35
N ASP A 269 18.80 5.98 9.33
CA ASP A 269 17.38 6.39 9.36
C ASP A 269 17.24 7.90 9.55
N ASP A 270 18.12 8.49 10.35
CA ASP A 270 18.16 9.91 10.71
C ASP A 270 18.67 10.82 9.59
N ASN A 271 19.09 10.25 8.46
CA ASN A 271 19.52 11.00 7.27
C ASN A 271 18.50 10.90 6.13
N VAL A 272 17.32 10.30 6.37
CA VAL A 272 16.24 10.16 5.38
C VAL A 272 14.94 10.75 5.91
N LEU A 273 14.39 11.73 5.18
CA LEU A 273 13.14 12.40 5.48
C LEU A 273 12.10 12.10 4.40
N ILE A 274 10.92 11.62 4.80
CA ILE A 274 9.82 11.30 3.87
C ILE A 274 8.88 12.49 3.78
N VAL A 275 8.82 13.10 2.61
CA VAL A 275 8.06 14.34 2.39
C VAL A 275 6.74 14.03 1.70
N ARG A 276 5.65 14.56 2.26
CA ARG A 276 4.29 14.50 1.71
C ARG A 276 3.78 15.91 1.46
N PHE A 277 3.20 16.13 0.28
CA PHE A 277 2.57 17.39 -0.08
C PHE A 277 1.07 17.25 0.16
N VAL A 278 0.53 18.15 0.98
CA VAL A 278 -0.86 18.07 1.49
C VAL A 278 -1.87 18.63 0.49
N ASP A 279 -1.49 19.68 -0.24
CA ASP A 279 -2.37 20.44 -1.13
C ASP A 279 -2.05 20.22 -2.62
N ASP A 280 -2.87 20.78 -3.52
CA ASP A 280 -3.10 20.35 -4.91
C ASP A 280 -1.96 20.65 -5.91
N GLY A 281 -0.74 20.88 -5.42
CA GLY A 281 0.47 21.07 -6.23
C GLY A 281 0.75 22.50 -6.69
N LYS A 282 0.12 23.52 -6.07
CA LYS A 282 0.46 24.95 -6.25
C LYS A 282 1.44 25.48 -5.19
N CYS A 283 2.21 24.60 -4.55
CA CYS A 283 3.28 25.03 -3.66
C CYS A 283 4.35 25.79 -4.47
N ASN A 284 4.99 26.79 -3.86
CA ASN A 284 6.14 27.49 -4.42
C ASN A 284 7.38 26.56 -4.39
N SER A 285 7.30 25.47 -5.17
CA SER A 285 8.17 24.30 -5.10
C SER A 285 9.63 24.58 -5.38
N ASP A 286 9.91 25.63 -6.14
CA ASP A 286 11.27 25.99 -6.55
C ASP A 286 12.14 26.32 -5.33
N ARG A 287 11.57 26.98 -4.30
CA ARG A 287 12.27 27.23 -3.04
C ARG A 287 12.63 25.96 -2.28
N ILE A 288 11.77 24.94 -2.28
CA ILE A 288 12.04 23.68 -1.57
C ILE A 288 13.12 22.86 -2.27
N ILE A 289 13.22 22.97 -3.60
CA ILE A 289 14.28 22.33 -4.39
C ILE A 289 15.62 23.01 -4.10
N GLU A 290 15.65 24.34 -4.13
CA GLU A 290 16.87 25.14 -3.94
C GLU A 290 17.36 25.14 -2.48
N ASP A 291 16.48 25.45 -1.53
CA ASP A 291 16.84 25.65 -0.12
C ASP A 291 16.84 24.34 0.70
N GLY A 292 16.15 23.31 0.20
CA GLY A 292 15.87 22.08 0.94
C GLY A 292 14.91 22.27 2.12
N ILE A 293 14.82 21.26 2.98
CA ILE A 293 14.04 21.28 4.23
C ILE A 293 15.01 21.27 5.41
N ILE A 294 14.86 22.24 6.31
CA ILE A 294 15.70 22.34 7.50
C ILE A 294 15.02 21.62 8.66
N VAL A 295 15.75 20.70 9.29
CA VAL A 295 15.34 20.03 10.54
C VAL A 295 16.44 20.23 11.57
N GLY A 296 16.23 21.19 12.46
CA GLY A 296 17.28 21.66 13.36
C GLY A 296 18.42 22.31 12.61
N LEU A 297 19.62 21.77 12.77
CA LEU A 297 20.80 22.22 12.01
C LEU A 297 20.97 21.49 10.67
N ARG A 298 20.22 20.41 10.42
CA ARG A 298 20.39 19.54 9.26
C ARG A 298 19.57 20.02 8.06
N ARG A 299 20.18 20.14 6.89
CA ARG A 299 19.48 20.41 5.61
C ARG A 299 19.26 19.11 4.84
N TYR A 300 18.00 18.88 4.49
CA TYR A 300 17.56 17.76 3.67
C TYR A 300 17.23 18.23 2.25
N ARG A 301 17.77 17.56 1.24
CA ARG A 301 17.51 17.88 -0.19
C ARG A 301 16.80 16.72 -0.87
N PHE A 302 16.02 17.03 -1.91
CA PHE A 302 15.30 16.03 -2.68
C PHE A 302 16.26 14.98 -3.24
N PHE A 303 15.91 13.69 -3.11
CA PHE A 303 16.78 12.60 -3.54
C PHE A 303 16.09 11.66 -4.53
N ALA A 304 14.89 11.16 -4.21
CA ALA A 304 14.13 10.25 -5.08
C ALA A 304 12.65 10.23 -4.70
N PHE A 305 11.80 9.68 -5.57
CA PHE A 305 10.38 9.45 -5.27
C PHE A 305 9.90 8.10 -5.78
N LYS A 306 8.78 7.62 -5.21
CA LYS A 306 8.15 6.36 -5.60
C LYS A 306 6.64 6.43 -5.49
N ASP A 307 5.99 5.99 -6.56
CA ASP A 307 4.52 5.96 -6.65
C ASP A 307 3.95 4.79 -5.83
N GLU A 308 3.02 5.06 -4.91
CA GLU A 308 2.40 4.05 -4.03
C GLU A 308 0.94 3.73 -4.44
N CYS A 309 0.65 3.70 -5.74
CA CYS A 309 -0.69 3.44 -6.28
C CYS A 309 -1.32 2.10 -5.81
N LYS A 310 -0.51 1.14 -5.32
CA LYS A 310 -0.99 -0.15 -4.79
C LYS A 310 -1.67 -0.06 -3.41
N ASP A 311 -1.25 0.84 -2.53
CA ASP A 311 -1.81 0.95 -1.17
C ASP A 311 -3.13 1.73 -1.13
N ALA A 312 -3.35 2.65 -2.08
CA ALA A 312 -4.60 3.40 -2.20
C ALA A 312 -5.84 2.52 -2.48
N LYS A 313 -5.68 1.37 -3.17
CA LYS A 313 -6.80 0.43 -3.43
C LYS A 313 -7.20 -0.38 -2.19
N LYS A 314 -6.29 -0.63 -1.24
CA LYS A 314 -6.62 -1.23 0.08
C LYS A 314 -7.33 -0.20 0.98
N LYS A 315 -6.93 1.07 0.90
CA LYS A 315 -7.50 2.18 1.71
C LYS A 315 -8.99 2.44 1.49
N LYS A 316 -9.57 2.04 0.34
CA LYS A 316 -11.02 2.18 0.09
C LYS A 316 -11.91 1.16 0.82
N LYS A 317 -11.35 0.10 1.41
CA LYS A 317 -12.13 -1.08 1.85
C LYS A 317 -12.40 -1.19 3.34
N GLY A 318 -11.97 -0.22 4.16
CA GLY A 318 -12.04 -0.40 5.61
C GLY A 318 -12.02 0.87 6.44
N LEU A 319 -12.70 1.95 6.06
CA LEU A 319 -13.32 2.89 7.02
C LEU A 319 -14.21 3.92 6.30
N GLU A 320 -15.13 4.50 7.07
CA GLU A 320 -16.13 5.53 6.77
C GLU A 320 -15.82 6.46 5.59
N LYS A 321 -16.86 6.71 4.77
CA LYS A 321 -16.89 7.59 3.59
C LYS A 321 -16.51 9.07 3.83
N ASN A 322 -16.02 9.44 5.01
CA ASN A 322 -15.84 10.83 5.45
C ASN A 322 -14.39 11.29 5.65
N LYS A 323 -13.36 10.47 5.36
CA LYS A 323 -11.96 10.96 5.36
C LYS A 323 -11.45 11.12 3.92
N THR A 324 -11.18 12.37 3.53
CA THR A 324 -10.45 12.73 2.30
C THR A 324 -9.07 12.06 2.32
N PRO A 325 -8.64 11.38 1.24
CA PRO A 325 -7.31 10.77 1.19
C PRO A 325 -6.23 11.84 1.38
N LEU A 326 -5.37 11.69 2.39
CA LEU A 326 -4.16 12.50 2.51
C LEU A 326 -3.21 12.15 1.36
N SER A 327 -3.13 13.05 0.38
CA SER A 327 -2.20 13.13 -0.75
C SER A 327 -2.45 12.21 -1.96
N ALA A 328 -2.73 12.83 -3.12
CA ALA A 328 -2.76 12.22 -4.44
C ALA A 328 -1.35 12.08 -5.09
N PHE A 329 -0.29 12.45 -4.36
CA PHE A 329 1.09 12.48 -4.85
C PHE A 329 1.88 11.23 -4.43
N PRO A 330 2.92 10.83 -5.20
CA PRO A 330 3.89 9.80 -4.80
C PRO A 330 4.56 10.10 -3.44
N LYS A 331 5.19 9.09 -2.82
CA LYS A 331 6.07 9.35 -1.67
C LYS A 331 7.39 9.94 -2.14
N CYS A 332 7.76 11.07 -1.56
CA CYS A 332 8.99 11.78 -1.86
C CYS A 332 10.02 11.59 -0.74
N TYR A 333 11.30 11.42 -1.09
CA TYR A 333 12.38 11.15 -0.15
C TYR A 333 13.45 12.22 -0.28
N PHE A 334 13.76 12.84 0.85
CA PHE A 334 14.82 13.83 1.00
C PHE A 334 15.93 13.26 1.88
N VAL A 335 17.17 13.65 1.62
CA VAL A 335 18.38 13.13 2.28
C VAL A 335 19.20 14.27 2.88
N ARG A 336 19.84 14.05 4.02
CA ARG A 336 20.74 15.04 4.65
C ARG A 336 21.97 15.29 3.77
N PHE A 337 22.22 16.55 3.38
CA PHE A 337 23.34 16.95 2.49
C PHE A 337 24.25 18.01 3.07
N ASP A 338 23.72 19.04 3.72
CA ASP A 338 24.56 19.99 4.46
C ASP A 338 23.96 20.38 5.82
N SER A 339 24.66 21.27 6.53
CA SER A 339 24.27 21.79 7.83
C SER A 339 24.32 23.31 7.81
N ILE A 340 23.40 23.96 8.52
CA ILE A 340 23.37 25.42 8.66
C ILE A 340 24.25 25.91 9.83
N ALA A 341 24.98 25.02 10.50
CA ALA A 341 25.90 25.36 11.57
C ALA A 341 27.09 26.20 11.05
N THR A 342 27.55 27.17 11.84
CA THR A 342 28.78 27.91 11.54
C THR A 342 29.98 26.95 11.65
N SER A 343 30.84 27.00 10.63
CA SER A 343 31.98 26.10 10.39
C SER A 343 32.76 25.75 11.67
N GLY A 344 32.76 24.46 12.04
CA GLY A 344 33.59 23.91 13.12
C GLY A 344 32.87 23.05 14.17
N THR A 345 31.54 22.88 14.12
CA THR A 345 30.77 22.14 15.16
C THR A 345 30.02 20.90 14.67
N ASP A 346 29.88 20.68 13.36
CA ASP A 346 29.22 19.48 12.82
C ASP A 346 30.29 18.48 12.33
N GLU A 347 30.19 17.22 12.78
CA GLU A 347 31.08 16.18 12.26
C GLU A 347 30.82 15.97 10.76
N PRO A 348 31.87 15.77 9.95
CA PRO A 348 31.70 15.43 8.55
C PRO A 348 30.90 14.14 8.45
N TYR A 349 29.79 14.18 7.73
CA TYR A 349 28.95 13.00 7.48
C TYR A 349 28.99 12.63 6.00
N LEU A 350 28.54 11.42 5.71
CA LEU A 350 28.82 10.67 4.48
C LEU A 350 28.63 11.42 3.16
N LEU A 351 27.68 12.36 3.08
CA LEU A 351 27.34 13.09 1.86
C LEU A 351 27.71 14.59 1.91
N SER A 352 28.35 15.08 2.98
CA SER A 352 28.54 16.52 3.21
C SER A 352 29.46 17.23 2.22
N SER A 353 30.27 16.48 1.48
CA SER A 353 31.19 16.98 0.46
C SER A 353 30.75 16.68 -0.96
N LEU A 354 29.55 16.13 -1.16
CA LEU A 354 29.06 15.66 -2.45
C LEU A 354 27.86 16.48 -2.92
N GLU A 355 27.79 16.71 -4.22
CA GLU A 355 26.56 17.15 -4.87
C GLU A 355 25.51 16.01 -4.91
N VAL A 356 24.23 16.35 -5.13
CA VAL A 356 23.14 15.37 -5.09
C VAL A 356 23.29 14.28 -6.16
N ASN A 357 23.74 14.66 -7.36
CA ASN A 357 24.07 13.76 -8.47
C ASN A 357 25.23 12.81 -8.12
N GLU A 358 26.28 13.28 -7.44
CA GLU A 358 27.43 12.48 -7.01
C GLU A 358 27.04 11.48 -5.92
N ALA A 359 26.26 11.93 -4.94
CA ALA A 359 25.73 11.06 -3.90
C ALA A 359 24.84 9.94 -4.47
N ARG A 360 24.06 10.24 -5.51
CA ARG A 360 23.28 9.23 -6.25
C ARG A 360 24.16 8.17 -6.92
N ARG A 361 25.37 8.54 -7.39
CA ARG A 361 26.35 7.61 -7.99
C ARG A 361 26.94 6.61 -6.98
N LEU A 362 26.86 6.86 -5.68
CA LEU A 362 27.25 5.88 -4.65
C LEU A 362 26.33 4.64 -4.61
N PHE A 363 25.10 4.77 -5.11
CA PHE A 363 24.14 3.65 -5.17
C PHE A 363 24.19 2.90 -6.50
N MET A 364 24.30 3.63 -7.61
CA MET A 364 24.34 3.07 -8.97
C MET A 364 24.90 4.10 -9.97
N ASP A 365 25.54 3.66 -11.05
CA ASP A 365 26.11 4.56 -12.05
C ASP A 365 25.07 5.10 -13.04
N VAL A 366 24.48 6.22 -12.66
CA VAL A 366 23.36 6.83 -13.37
C VAL A 366 23.71 7.41 -14.74
N ASN A 367 24.99 7.66 -15.00
CA ASN A 367 25.43 8.28 -16.25
C ASN A 367 25.20 7.35 -17.44
N SER A 368 25.07 6.04 -17.20
CA SER A 368 24.71 5.04 -18.20
C SER A 368 23.23 5.10 -18.64
N ILE A 369 22.38 5.92 -18.01
CA ILE A 369 20.93 5.91 -18.23
C ILE A 369 20.50 6.87 -19.36
N SER A 370 19.84 6.32 -20.38
CA SER A 370 19.52 7.03 -21.62
C SER A 370 18.29 7.96 -21.60
N SER A 371 17.55 8.07 -20.49
CA SER A 371 16.31 8.88 -20.44
C SER A 371 15.85 9.19 -19.02
N MET A 372 15.19 10.32 -18.81
CA MET A 372 14.64 10.74 -17.51
C MET A 372 13.68 9.72 -16.88
N ALA A 373 12.81 9.11 -17.68
CA ALA A 373 11.85 8.11 -17.19
C ALA A 373 12.54 6.85 -16.64
N LYS A 374 13.55 6.34 -17.37
CA LYS A 374 14.40 5.25 -16.88
C LYS A 374 15.14 5.66 -15.61
N TYR A 375 15.67 6.89 -15.54
CA TYR A 375 16.40 7.40 -14.38
C TYR A 375 15.54 7.31 -13.11
N ILE A 376 14.33 7.90 -13.16
CA ILE A 376 13.36 7.85 -12.06
C ILE A 376 13.00 6.41 -11.70
N ALA A 377 12.71 5.57 -12.70
CA ALA A 377 12.35 4.18 -12.48
C ALA A 377 13.48 3.38 -11.80
N ARG A 378 14.75 3.65 -12.13
CA ARG A 378 15.92 2.97 -11.53
C ARG A 378 16.16 3.41 -10.09
N PHE A 379 16.02 4.71 -9.78
CA PHE A 379 16.10 5.17 -8.39
C PHE A 379 14.99 4.65 -7.49
N SER A 380 13.83 4.32 -8.03
CA SER A 380 12.77 3.67 -7.23
C SER A 380 13.19 2.29 -6.66
N LEU A 381 14.27 1.68 -7.17
CA LEU A 381 14.80 0.40 -6.71
C LEU A 381 15.35 0.49 -5.29
N ILE A 382 16.12 1.53 -4.95
CA ILE A 382 16.69 1.72 -3.59
C ILE A 382 15.61 2.04 -2.55
N LEU A 383 14.43 2.47 -3.01
CA LEU A 383 13.22 2.72 -2.23
C LEU A 383 12.32 1.46 -2.15
N SER A 384 12.82 0.29 -2.53
CA SER A 384 12.09 -0.97 -2.36
C SER A 384 12.08 -1.37 -0.88
N LYS A 385 10.92 -1.83 -0.42
CA LYS A 385 10.76 -2.49 0.87
C LYS A 385 11.34 -3.89 0.75
N THR A 386 12.51 -4.12 1.35
CA THR A 386 13.31 -5.34 1.13
C THR A 386 14.00 -5.81 2.41
N ILE A 387 14.37 -7.09 2.42
CA ILE A 387 15.21 -7.71 3.44
C ILE A 387 16.63 -7.83 2.87
N LYS A 388 17.63 -7.29 3.58
CA LYS A 388 19.03 -7.45 3.18
C LYS A 388 19.49 -8.86 3.50
N LEU A 389 19.99 -9.58 2.49
CA LEU A 389 20.61 -10.88 2.71
C LEU A 389 21.97 -10.67 3.40
N PRO A 390 22.31 -11.39 4.49
CA PRO A 390 23.55 -11.22 5.22
C PRO A 390 24.72 -11.88 4.47
N VAL A 391 25.10 -11.28 3.34
CA VAL A 391 26.23 -11.70 2.50
C VAL A 391 27.25 -10.58 2.39
N ASP A 392 28.52 -10.95 2.47
CA ASP A 392 29.61 -10.05 2.12
C ASP A 392 29.85 -10.15 0.61
N LEU A 393 29.38 -9.15 -0.13
CA LEU A 393 29.48 -9.14 -1.58
C LEU A 393 30.92 -9.06 -2.09
N SER A 394 31.89 -8.64 -1.26
CA SER A 394 33.31 -8.68 -1.64
C SER A 394 33.86 -10.12 -1.76
N SER A 395 33.20 -11.07 -1.10
CA SER A 395 33.51 -12.51 -1.15
C SER A 395 32.64 -13.30 -2.14
N VAL A 396 31.64 -12.66 -2.75
CA VAL A 396 30.70 -13.28 -3.67
C VAL A 396 31.15 -13.06 -5.11
N VAL A 397 31.17 -14.11 -5.91
CA VAL A 397 31.40 -14.02 -7.36
C VAL A 397 30.09 -13.65 -8.04
N ILE A 398 30.01 -12.41 -8.55
CA ILE A 398 28.92 -11.98 -9.44
C ILE A 398 29.38 -12.21 -10.87
N ASP A 399 28.86 -13.26 -11.48
CA ASP A 399 29.17 -13.71 -12.84
C ASP A 399 28.10 -13.19 -13.81
N ASP A 400 28.50 -12.28 -14.71
CA ASP A 400 27.67 -11.70 -15.75
C ASP A 400 27.94 -12.30 -17.14
N THR A 401 28.65 -13.43 -17.21
CA THR A 401 29.02 -14.07 -18.48
C THR A 401 27.84 -14.79 -19.15
N ILE A 402 26.81 -15.17 -18.38
CA ILE A 402 25.63 -15.85 -18.91
C ILE A 402 24.78 -14.89 -19.78
N GLN A 403 24.54 -15.27 -21.02
CA GLN A 403 23.78 -14.46 -21.98
C GLN A 403 22.29 -14.76 -21.92
N ASP A 404 21.43 -13.79 -22.25
CA ASP A 404 20.01 -14.09 -22.46
C ASP A 404 19.80 -15.05 -23.64
N ILE A 405 18.79 -15.90 -23.54
CA ILE A 405 18.44 -16.84 -24.61
C ILE A 405 17.47 -16.14 -25.56
N GLU A 406 17.91 -15.87 -26.79
CA GLU A 406 17.09 -15.25 -27.83
C GLU A 406 15.98 -16.17 -28.34
N CYS A 407 14.82 -15.60 -28.64
CA CYS A 407 13.75 -16.26 -29.38
C CYS A 407 14.15 -16.38 -30.85
N ARG A 408 13.88 -17.54 -31.46
CA ARG A 408 14.30 -17.85 -32.84
C ARG A 408 13.14 -18.30 -33.70
N ASP A 409 13.20 -17.96 -34.99
CA ASP A 409 12.27 -18.45 -35.98
C ASP A 409 12.59 -19.89 -36.43
N GLY A 410 11.78 -20.46 -37.33
CA GLY A 410 12.00 -21.80 -37.87
C GLY A 410 13.30 -21.97 -38.69
N ASN A 411 13.96 -20.86 -39.04
CA ASN A 411 15.26 -20.82 -39.73
C ASN A 411 16.41 -20.47 -38.77
N ASN A 412 16.17 -20.54 -37.46
CA ASN A 412 17.12 -20.25 -36.39
C ASN A 412 17.62 -18.80 -36.35
N ARG A 413 16.88 -17.84 -36.91
CA ARG A 413 17.21 -16.40 -36.89
C ARG A 413 16.60 -15.72 -35.66
N PRO A 414 17.30 -14.78 -35.01
CA PRO A 414 16.75 -14.03 -33.88
C PRO A 414 15.51 -13.24 -34.28
N ILE A 415 14.43 -13.37 -33.50
CA ILE A 415 13.20 -12.61 -33.67
C ILE A 415 13.34 -11.31 -32.88
N LYS A 416 12.93 -10.20 -33.49
CA LYS A 416 13.03 -8.85 -32.90
C LYS A 416 11.66 -8.26 -32.62
N ASP A 417 11.59 -7.41 -31.61
CA ASP A 417 10.41 -6.60 -31.29
C ASP A 417 10.26 -5.40 -32.24
N ASP A 418 9.21 -4.60 -32.03
CA ASP A 418 8.94 -3.37 -32.81
C ASP A 418 10.05 -2.30 -32.69
N ASN A 419 10.97 -2.46 -31.73
CA ASN A 419 12.10 -1.56 -31.53
C ASN A 419 13.40 -2.11 -32.15
N GLY A 420 13.37 -3.32 -32.72
CA GLY A 420 14.55 -3.98 -33.29
C GLY A 420 15.42 -4.70 -32.26
N GLU A 421 14.96 -4.82 -31.02
CA GLU A 421 15.62 -5.55 -29.94
C GLU A 421 15.24 -7.03 -30.00
N PRO A 422 16.16 -7.96 -29.71
CA PRO A 422 15.85 -9.39 -29.72
C PRO A 422 14.81 -9.73 -28.64
N LEU A 423 13.79 -10.50 -29.01
CA LEU A 423 12.91 -11.15 -28.04
C LEU A 423 13.70 -12.24 -27.31
N ILE A 424 13.47 -12.40 -26.00
CA ILE A 424 14.24 -13.32 -25.17
C ILE A 424 13.35 -14.22 -24.32
N HIS A 425 13.86 -15.42 -24.05
CA HIS A 425 13.24 -16.45 -23.21
C HIS A 425 13.61 -16.36 -21.74
N THR A 426 14.54 -15.49 -21.36
CA THR A 426 15.12 -15.45 -20.00
C THR A 426 15.00 -14.08 -19.32
N ASP A 427 14.09 -13.22 -19.79
CA ASP A 427 13.96 -11.84 -19.31
C ASP A 427 13.79 -11.77 -17.79
N GLY A 428 14.81 -11.25 -17.10
CA GLY A 428 14.73 -10.98 -15.68
C GLY A 428 15.06 -12.14 -14.74
N THR A 429 15.63 -13.25 -15.22
CA THR A 429 16.00 -14.40 -14.35
C THR A 429 17.46 -14.84 -14.46
N GLY A 430 18.06 -15.16 -13.32
CA GLY A 430 19.45 -15.60 -13.17
C GLY A 430 19.57 -16.73 -12.14
N PHE A 431 20.79 -17.00 -11.66
CA PHE A 431 21.06 -18.11 -10.74
C PHE A 431 21.77 -17.67 -9.47
N ILE A 432 21.59 -18.45 -8.42
CA ILE A 432 22.29 -18.31 -7.14
C ILE A 432 22.68 -19.67 -6.60
N SER A 433 23.89 -19.75 -6.07
CA SER A 433 24.40 -20.95 -5.40
C SER A 433 23.58 -21.30 -4.16
N GLU A 434 23.51 -22.60 -3.87
CA GLU A 434 22.70 -23.13 -2.76
C GLU A 434 23.11 -22.55 -1.40
N ASP A 435 24.40 -22.38 -1.14
CA ASP A 435 24.92 -21.84 0.13
C ASP A 435 24.47 -20.39 0.38
N LEU A 436 24.39 -19.58 -0.68
CA LEU A 436 23.88 -18.21 -0.57
C LEU A 436 22.36 -18.20 -0.41
N ALA A 437 21.64 -19.06 -1.14
CA ALA A 437 20.18 -19.17 -1.02
C ALA A 437 19.73 -19.61 0.39
N LEU A 438 20.48 -20.51 1.03
CA LEU A 438 20.21 -20.97 2.40
C LEU A 438 20.32 -19.88 3.47
N LYS A 439 20.99 -18.75 3.16
CA LYS A 439 21.04 -17.57 4.06
C LYS A 439 19.71 -16.81 4.11
N CYS A 440 18.79 -17.05 3.18
CA CYS A 440 17.46 -16.44 3.19
C CYS A 440 16.64 -17.03 4.35
N PRO A 441 15.89 -16.27 5.17
CA PRO A 441 15.13 -16.79 6.32
C PRO A 441 14.05 -17.83 5.99
N GLN A 442 13.75 -18.74 6.92
CA GLN A 442 12.73 -19.80 6.74
C GLN A 442 11.33 -19.19 6.66
N ASP A 443 10.99 -18.34 7.62
CA ASP A 443 9.73 -17.60 7.61
C ASP A 443 9.97 -16.22 7.03
N PHE A 444 10.10 -16.15 5.70
CA PHE A 444 10.29 -14.87 4.99
C PHE A 444 9.16 -13.87 5.27
N GLY A 445 7.95 -14.36 5.56
CA GLY A 445 6.79 -13.55 5.94
C GLY A 445 6.99 -12.87 7.30
N ARG A 446 7.46 -13.61 8.30
CA ARG A 446 7.87 -13.05 9.61
C ARG A 446 9.16 -12.24 9.53
N ALA A 447 10.07 -12.58 8.61
CA ALA A 447 11.35 -11.91 8.47
C ALA A 447 11.23 -10.44 8.05
N GLN A 448 10.12 -10.05 7.43
CA GLN A 448 9.77 -8.64 7.22
C GLN A 448 9.59 -7.86 8.53
N TYR A 449 9.50 -8.57 9.66
CA TYR A 449 9.37 -8.04 11.01
C TYR A 449 10.64 -8.23 11.88
N ILE A 450 11.70 -8.85 11.33
CA ILE A 450 12.97 -9.16 12.02
C ILE A 450 14.01 -8.08 11.70
N LYS A 451 14.80 -7.67 12.68
CA LYS A 451 15.84 -6.63 12.54
C LYS A 451 17.11 -7.21 11.95
N ASP A 452 17.88 -6.43 11.17
CA ASP A 452 19.15 -6.87 10.58
C ASP A 452 20.14 -7.48 11.61
N LYS A 453 20.19 -6.96 12.85
CA LYS A 453 21.01 -7.51 13.95
C LYS A 453 20.45 -8.79 14.57
N ASP A 454 19.13 -9.01 14.46
CA ASP A 454 18.45 -10.18 14.98
C ASP A 454 18.58 -11.38 14.02
N PHE A 455 18.92 -11.19 12.73
CA PHE A 455 19.17 -12.30 11.79
C PHE A 455 20.32 -13.22 12.26
N GLN A 456 21.34 -12.68 12.93
CA GLN A 456 22.42 -13.47 13.55
C GLN A 456 21.94 -14.27 14.79
N LYS A 457 20.87 -13.83 15.46
CA LYS A 457 20.29 -14.49 16.65
C LYS A 457 19.12 -15.42 16.30
N PHE A 458 18.37 -15.11 15.24
CA PHE A 458 17.20 -15.86 14.79
C PHE A 458 17.58 -17.28 14.35
N HIS A 459 18.82 -17.46 13.89
CA HIS A 459 19.38 -18.77 13.60
C HIS A 459 19.44 -19.70 14.83
N ASN A 460 19.40 -19.16 16.05
CA ASN A 460 19.43 -19.90 17.31
C ASN A 460 18.04 -20.10 17.95
N PHE A 461 16.96 -19.53 17.39
CA PHE A 461 15.65 -19.46 18.06
C PHE A 461 14.56 -20.33 17.41
N VAL A 462 14.85 -21.02 16.31
CA VAL A 462 13.89 -21.94 15.64
C VAL A 462 13.89 -23.33 16.28
N GLY A 463 14.65 -23.55 17.35
CA GLY A 463 14.63 -24.77 18.15
C GLY A 463 13.79 -24.60 19.42
N PHE A 464 12.47 -24.61 19.33
CA PHE A 464 11.60 -24.87 20.49
C PHE A 464 10.31 -25.57 20.08
N VAL A 465 10.46 -26.83 19.68
CA VAL A 465 9.55 -27.92 20.06
C VAL A 465 10.46 -29.06 20.52
N ASP A 466 10.66 -29.14 21.83
CA ASP A 466 11.31 -30.21 22.61
C ASP A 466 12.32 -31.13 21.89
N ALA A 467 13.63 -30.89 22.09
CA ALA A 467 14.64 -31.95 22.07
C ALA A 467 15.76 -31.67 23.10
N PRO A 468 16.12 -32.64 23.95
CA PRO A 468 17.25 -32.52 24.86
C PRO A 468 18.58 -32.64 24.09
N PHE A 469 19.56 -31.85 24.53
CA PHE A 469 21.02 -31.95 24.35
C PHE A 469 21.59 -32.67 23.10
N ASP A 470 22.43 -31.92 22.35
CA ASP A 470 23.52 -32.38 21.48
C ASP A 470 23.33 -32.37 19.94
N VAL A 471 22.73 -31.32 19.38
CA VAL A 471 22.52 -31.16 17.92
C VAL A 471 22.96 -29.76 17.43
N ARG A 472 24.10 -29.25 17.90
CA ARG A 472 24.58 -27.91 17.47
C ARG A 472 25.24 -27.90 16.07
N GLY A 473 25.31 -29.06 15.39
CA GLY A 473 25.92 -29.22 14.06
C GLY A 473 24.99 -29.76 12.96
N THR A 474 23.72 -30.06 13.26
CA THR A 474 22.85 -30.88 12.39
C THR A 474 21.63 -30.13 11.85
N GLU A 475 21.21 -29.03 12.47
CA GLU A 475 20.02 -28.26 12.01
C GLU A 475 20.22 -27.53 10.67
N ALA A 476 21.46 -27.18 10.31
CA ALA A 476 21.75 -26.60 8.99
C ALA A 476 21.64 -27.61 7.84
N ARG A 477 21.67 -28.92 8.12
CA ARG A 477 21.69 -29.98 7.09
C ARG A 477 20.31 -30.38 6.54
N ASN A 478 19.21 -29.99 7.21
CA ASN A 478 17.84 -30.40 6.85
C ASN A 478 16.97 -29.24 6.31
N ARG A 479 17.59 -28.18 5.81
CA ARG A 479 16.89 -26.97 5.37
C ARG A 479 16.88 -26.87 3.85
N ASP A 480 15.70 -26.81 3.25
CA ASP A 480 15.56 -26.52 1.82
C ASP A 480 15.62 -25.00 1.57
N PRO A 481 16.38 -24.54 0.56
CA PRO A 481 16.38 -23.14 0.15
C PRO A 481 15.07 -22.77 -0.56
N PRO A 482 14.68 -21.48 -0.58
CA PRO A 482 13.65 -21.04 -1.51
C PRO A 482 14.10 -21.30 -2.96
N LEU A 483 13.21 -21.82 -3.79
CA LEU A 483 13.46 -22.11 -5.20
C LEU A 483 13.84 -20.83 -5.98
N LEU A 484 13.05 -19.77 -5.82
CA LEU A 484 13.25 -18.48 -6.48
C LEU A 484 13.28 -17.36 -5.45
N MET A 485 14.20 -16.41 -5.65
CA MET A 485 14.29 -15.19 -4.85
C MET A 485 14.23 -13.97 -5.76
N GLN A 486 13.18 -13.15 -5.59
CA GLN A 486 13.09 -11.86 -6.26
C GLN A 486 14.04 -10.87 -5.57
N CYS A 487 15.01 -10.34 -6.28
CA CYS A 487 16.09 -9.55 -5.70
C CYS A 487 16.21 -8.14 -6.31
N ARG A 488 16.97 -7.29 -5.62
CA ARG A 488 17.68 -6.13 -6.16
C ARG A 488 19.12 -6.28 -5.70
N LEU A 489 20.07 -6.27 -6.62
CA LEU A 489 21.48 -6.40 -6.31
C LEU A 489 22.19 -5.11 -6.74
N PHE A 490 22.89 -4.50 -5.79
CA PHE A 490 23.73 -3.34 -5.99
C PHE A 490 25.17 -3.75 -5.75
N SER A 491 26.06 -3.57 -6.74
CA SER A 491 27.48 -3.82 -6.54
C SER A 491 28.35 -2.98 -7.46
N GLN A 492 29.25 -2.17 -6.88
CA GLN A 492 30.22 -1.36 -7.64
C GLN A 492 29.56 -0.51 -8.74
N GLY A 493 28.45 0.15 -8.42
CA GLY A 493 27.68 0.97 -9.38
C GLY A 493 26.70 0.20 -10.26
N LEU A 494 26.80 -1.14 -10.34
CA LEU A 494 25.82 -2.00 -11.01
C LEU A 494 24.50 -2.01 -10.22
N ALA A 495 23.36 -1.93 -10.92
CA ALA A 495 22.05 -2.20 -10.34
C ALA A 495 21.29 -3.26 -11.14
N VAL A 496 20.98 -4.37 -10.48
CA VAL A 496 20.32 -5.55 -11.06
C VAL A 496 18.94 -5.74 -10.42
N LYS A 497 17.92 -6.06 -11.23
CA LYS A 497 16.59 -6.44 -10.77
C LYS A 497 16.15 -7.71 -11.52
N GLY A 498 15.71 -8.72 -10.77
CA GLY A 498 15.20 -9.95 -11.33
C GLY A 498 14.86 -11.00 -10.28
N THR A 499 14.74 -12.25 -10.71
CA THR A 499 14.70 -13.43 -9.86
C THR A 499 16.02 -14.22 -9.95
N LEU A 500 16.40 -14.86 -8.85
CA LEU A 500 17.52 -15.78 -8.78
C LEU A 500 16.98 -17.18 -8.47
N LEU A 501 17.18 -18.13 -9.39
CA LEU A 501 16.89 -19.54 -9.22
C LEU A 501 18.04 -20.21 -8.46
N VAL A 502 17.72 -21.01 -7.44
CA VAL A 502 18.73 -21.83 -6.77
C VAL A 502 19.31 -22.86 -7.74
N ASN A 503 20.64 -22.94 -7.81
CA ASN A 503 21.35 -23.88 -8.66
C ASN A 503 22.49 -24.54 -7.86
N LYS A 504 22.28 -25.81 -7.51
CA LYS A 504 23.21 -26.67 -6.75
C LYS A 504 24.49 -27.02 -7.51
N LYS A 505 24.48 -26.87 -8.84
CA LYS A 505 25.67 -27.08 -9.68
C LYS A 505 26.62 -25.88 -9.67
N LEU A 506 26.20 -24.74 -9.13
CA LEU A 506 27.09 -23.58 -9.00
C LEU A 506 28.12 -23.78 -7.89
N LYS A 507 29.32 -23.24 -8.11
CA LYS A 507 30.32 -23.11 -7.07
C LYS A 507 29.75 -22.26 -5.92
N ALA A 508 30.06 -22.63 -4.69
CA ALA A 508 29.65 -21.89 -3.51
C ALA A 508 30.05 -20.40 -3.60
N GLY A 509 29.18 -19.51 -3.12
CA GLY A 509 29.41 -18.07 -3.16
C GLY A 509 29.26 -17.43 -4.54
N THR A 510 28.52 -18.05 -5.46
CA THR A 510 28.32 -17.56 -6.84
C THR A 510 26.89 -17.06 -7.08
N ILE A 511 26.75 -15.94 -7.77
CA ILE A 511 25.50 -15.40 -8.33
C ILE A 511 25.74 -15.19 -9.83
N GLN A 512 24.88 -15.73 -10.68
CA GLN A 512 24.92 -15.48 -12.12
C GLN A 512 23.78 -14.57 -12.55
N ILE A 513 24.08 -13.51 -13.30
CA ILE A 513 23.11 -12.51 -13.78
C ILE A 513 23.13 -12.43 -15.30
N ARG A 514 21.98 -12.12 -15.91
CA ARG A 514 21.84 -11.92 -17.36
C ARG A 514 21.75 -10.44 -17.74
N PRO A 515 22.08 -10.06 -18.98
CA PRO A 515 21.93 -8.68 -19.46
C PRO A 515 20.56 -8.06 -19.21
N SER A 516 19.48 -8.81 -19.41
CA SER A 516 18.09 -8.38 -19.17
C SER A 516 17.84 -7.97 -17.71
N MET A 517 18.56 -8.54 -16.75
CA MET A 517 18.44 -8.19 -15.33
C MET A 517 19.15 -6.89 -14.98
N ILE A 518 20.16 -6.49 -15.75
CA ILE A 518 20.97 -5.30 -15.49
C ILE A 518 20.16 -4.05 -15.87
N LYS A 519 19.80 -3.25 -14.86
CA LYS A 519 18.99 -2.05 -15.04
C LYS A 519 19.83 -0.78 -15.11
N VAL A 520 21.05 -0.82 -14.54
CA VAL A 520 22.12 0.19 -14.60
C VAL A 520 23.45 -0.53 -14.71
N GLN A 521 24.28 -0.14 -15.67
CA GLN A 521 25.59 -0.75 -15.93
C GLN A 521 26.67 -0.22 -14.99
N LYS A 522 27.80 -0.92 -14.89
CA LYS A 522 28.99 -0.40 -14.20
C LYS A 522 29.64 0.72 -15.03
N ASP A 523 30.24 1.68 -14.35
CA ASP A 523 31.10 2.68 -14.97
C ASP A 523 32.36 1.99 -15.53
N ARG A 524 32.80 2.39 -16.73
CA ARG A 524 34.03 1.87 -17.34
C ARG A 524 35.29 2.39 -16.66
N GLU A 525 35.20 3.57 -16.04
CA GLU A 525 36.31 4.23 -15.34
C GLU A 525 36.38 3.82 -13.86
N GLY A 526 35.44 3.00 -13.40
CA GLY A 526 35.30 2.57 -12.01
C GLY A 526 34.42 3.52 -11.19
N PRO A 527 34.00 3.12 -9.98
CA PRO A 527 33.17 3.96 -9.13
C PRO A 527 33.96 5.18 -8.62
N ILE A 528 33.30 6.33 -8.49
CA ILE A 528 33.91 7.58 -7.95
C ILE A 528 34.42 7.40 -6.51
N GLY A 529 33.90 6.40 -5.78
CA GLY A 529 34.25 6.14 -4.39
C GLY A 529 33.65 4.83 -3.87
N GLN A 530 33.54 4.70 -2.54
CA GLN A 530 32.95 3.52 -1.91
C GLN A 530 31.45 3.44 -2.21
N THR A 531 31.02 2.35 -2.85
CA THR A 531 29.62 2.13 -3.22
C THR A 531 28.81 1.45 -2.12
N PHE A 532 27.49 1.67 -2.11
CA PHE A 532 26.56 1.01 -1.20
C PHE A 532 26.10 -0.33 -1.76
N ASP A 533 26.97 -1.32 -1.65
CA ASP A 533 26.71 -2.67 -2.14
C ASP A 533 25.72 -3.41 -1.23
N SER A 534 24.72 -4.06 -1.84
CA SER A 534 23.72 -4.84 -1.10
C SER A 534 22.99 -5.84 -1.99
N LEU A 535 22.67 -7.01 -1.42
CA LEU A 535 21.72 -7.97 -1.99
C LEU A 535 20.41 -7.90 -1.21
N GLU A 536 19.38 -7.37 -1.86
CA GLU A 536 18.09 -7.02 -1.27
C GLU A 536 16.99 -7.95 -1.78
N ILE A 537 16.41 -8.78 -0.91
CA ILE A 537 15.36 -9.74 -1.27
C ILE A 537 13.98 -9.11 -1.03
N VAL A 538 13.09 -9.29 -2.00
CA VAL A 538 11.75 -8.67 -2.01
C VAL A 538 10.66 -9.68 -1.78
N ALA A 539 10.80 -10.84 -2.39
CA ALA A 539 9.89 -11.96 -2.27
C ALA A 539 10.64 -13.25 -2.54
N VAL A 540 10.09 -14.36 -2.07
CA VAL A 540 10.59 -15.71 -2.34
C VAL A 540 9.45 -16.61 -2.81
N SER A 541 9.79 -17.63 -3.59
CA SER A 541 8.90 -18.78 -3.83
C SER A 541 8.50 -19.38 -2.48
N HIS A 542 7.21 -19.57 -2.28
CA HIS A 542 6.67 -20.14 -1.06
C HIS A 542 5.41 -20.93 -1.38
N ARG A 543 4.96 -21.73 -0.42
CA ARG A 543 3.72 -22.49 -0.54
C ARG A 543 2.56 -21.58 -0.94
N PRO A 544 1.84 -21.86 -2.04
CA PRO A 544 0.71 -21.06 -2.48
C PRO A 544 -0.35 -20.90 -1.40
N ARG A 545 -0.91 -19.70 -1.32
CA ARG A 545 -2.13 -19.43 -0.54
C ARG A 545 -3.36 -19.92 -1.29
N ARG A 546 -4.52 -19.93 -0.62
CA ARG A 546 -5.81 -20.24 -1.26
C ARG A 546 -5.97 -19.38 -2.51
N CYS A 547 -6.18 -20.05 -3.64
CA CYS A 547 -6.28 -19.40 -4.93
C CYS A 547 -7.70 -18.88 -5.15
N HIS A 548 -7.79 -17.73 -5.80
CA HIS A 548 -9.05 -17.11 -6.18
C HIS A 548 -8.99 -16.72 -7.65
N LEU A 549 -10.09 -16.95 -8.36
CA LEU A 549 -10.34 -16.32 -9.65
C LEU A 549 -10.48 -14.81 -9.44
N SER A 550 -10.02 -14.00 -10.39
CA SER A 550 -10.26 -12.55 -10.41
C SER A 550 -11.40 -12.23 -11.36
N LYS A 551 -12.04 -11.05 -11.21
CA LYS A 551 -13.11 -10.62 -12.12
C LYS A 551 -12.69 -10.62 -13.60
N TYR A 552 -11.42 -10.29 -13.88
CA TYR A 552 -10.86 -10.35 -15.23
C TYR A 552 -10.75 -11.79 -15.72
N LEU A 553 -10.21 -12.68 -14.89
CA LEU A 553 -10.10 -14.10 -15.21
C LEU A 553 -11.48 -14.77 -15.36
N ILE A 554 -12.46 -14.45 -14.53
CA ILE A 554 -13.84 -14.94 -14.66
C ILE A 554 -14.43 -14.52 -16.01
N ALA A 555 -14.25 -13.26 -16.41
CA ALA A 555 -14.73 -12.76 -17.69
C ALA A 555 -14.04 -13.48 -18.87
N LEU A 556 -12.71 -13.64 -18.82
CA LEU A 556 -11.94 -14.34 -19.85
C LEU A 556 -12.30 -15.83 -19.95
N LEU A 557 -12.45 -16.52 -18.82
CA LEU A 557 -12.87 -17.93 -18.78
C LEU A 557 -14.30 -18.10 -19.32
N SER A 558 -15.21 -17.17 -18.99
CA SER A 558 -16.58 -17.17 -19.52
C SER A 558 -16.58 -17.00 -21.04
N TYR A 559 -15.75 -16.09 -21.56
CA TYR A 559 -15.59 -15.91 -23.02
C TYR A 559 -14.94 -17.12 -23.69
N GLY A 560 -14.00 -17.78 -23.02
CA GLY A 560 -13.41 -19.03 -23.45
C GLY A 560 -14.36 -20.24 -23.37
N GLY A 561 -15.63 -20.06 -23.02
CA GLY A 561 -16.64 -21.12 -23.06
C GLY A 561 -16.88 -21.87 -21.75
N VAL A 562 -16.26 -21.44 -20.64
CA VAL A 562 -16.56 -22.04 -19.32
C VAL A 562 -18.02 -21.73 -18.94
N PRO A 563 -18.84 -22.73 -18.63
CA PRO A 563 -20.27 -22.54 -18.43
C PRO A 563 -20.56 -21.72 -17.17
N ARG A 564 -21.60 -20.90 -17.22
CA ARG A 564 -22.10 -20.11 -16.08
C ARG A 564 -22.29 -20.94 -14.82
N THR A 565 -22.79 -22.17 -14.96
CA THR A 565 -23.05 -23.08 -13.83
C THR A 565 -21.79 -23.36 -13.03
N PHE A 566 -20.62 -23.50 -13.67
CA PHE A 566 -19.36 -23.74 -12.97
C PHE A 566 -19.04 -22.64 -11.93
N PHE A 567 -19.18 -21.36 -12.32
CA PHE A 567 -18.90 -20.26 -11.41
C PHE A 567 -19.96 -20.11 -10.31
N VAL A 568 -21.23 -20.37 -10.66
CA VAL A 568 -22.34 -20.34 -9.71
C VAL A 568 -22.20 -21.45 -8.67
N ASP A 569 -21.76 -22.64 -9.06
CA ASP A 569 -21.55 -23.77 -8.15
C ASP A 569 -20.41 -23.47 -7.17
N LEU A 570 -19.29 -22.91 -7.67
CA LEU A 570 -18.19 -22.47 -6.81
C LEU A 570 -18.64 -21.42 -5.78
N MET A 571 -19.37 -20.39 -6.24
CA MET A 571 -19.88 -19.35 -5.36
C MET A 571 -20.90 -19.90 -4.35
N THR A 572 -21.81 -20.76 -4.79
CA THR A 572 -22.83 -21.39 -3.93
C THR A 572 -22.18 -22.20 -2.82
N SER A 573 -21.17 -23.01 -3.15
CA SER A 573 -20.38 -23.75 -2.15
C SER A 573 -19.75 -22.83 -1.11
N VAL A 574 -19.19 -21.69 -1.51
CA VAL A 574 -18.64 -20.70 -0.56
C VAL A 574 -19.73 -20.09 0.31
N LEU A 575 -20.89 -19.74 -0.25
CA LEU A 575 -22.01 -19.19 0.52
C LEU A 575 -22.53 -20.20 1.56
N GLU A 576 -22.68 -21.46 1.17
CA GLU A 576 -23.08 -22.56 2.06
C GLU A 576 -22.05 -22.78 3.18
N GLU A 577 -20.76 -22.86 2.85
CA GLU A 577 -19.67 -22.98 3.84
C GLU A 577 -19.69 -21.80 4.82
N THR A 578 -19.84 -20.55 4.33
CA THR A 578 -19.88 -19.36 5.19
C THR A 578 -21.13 -19.29 6.08
N ASN A 579 -22.23 -19.96 5.70
CA ASN A 579 -23.43 -20.03 6.53
C ASN A 579 -23.31 -21.09 7.63
N ALA A 580 -22.64 -22.20 7.31
CA ALA A 580 -22.46 -23.32 8.22
C ALA A 580 -21.40 -23.07 9.32
N VAL A 581 -20.59 -22.01 9.23
CA VAL A 581 -19.48 -21.74 10.18
C VAL A 581 -19.89 -21.71 11.66
N PHE A 582 -21.15 -21.41 11.97
CA PHE A 582 -21.64 -21.34 13.35
C PHE A 582 -22.20 -22.66 13.88
N THR A 583 -22.46 -23.63 13.01
CA THR A 583 -23.16 -24.88 13.35
C THR A 583 -22.32 -26.11 13.03
N ASP A 584 -21.41 -26.01 12.06
CA ASP A 584 -20.52 -27.08 11.63
C ASP A 584 -19.06 -26.71 11.91
N LYS A 585 -18.42 -27.51 12.76
CA LYS A 585 -17.00 -27.37 13.09
C LYS A 585 -16.12 -27.49 11.84
N ARG A 586 -16.47 -28.37 10.89
CA ARG A 586 -15.69 -28.56 9.66
C ARG A 586 -15.72 -27.30 8.79
N ALA A 587 -16.89 -26.69 8.61
CA ALA A 587 -17.03 -25.41 7.93
C ALA A 587 -16.24 -24.30 8.63
N ALA A 588 -16.33 -24.21 9.98
CA ALA A 588 -15.56 -23.25 10.77
C ALA A 588 -14.04 -23.42 10.57
N PHE A 589 -13.54 -24.66 10.61
CA PHE A 589 -12.13 -24.99 10.38
C PHE A 589 -11.68 -24.58 8.98
N LYS A 590 -12.45 -24.91 7.93
CA LYS A 590 -12.13 -24.53 6.56
C LYS A 590 -11.99 -23.01 6.43
N VAL A 591 -12.99 -22.24 6.87
CA VAL A 591 -12.97 -20.78 6.77
C VAL A 591 -11.81 -20.17 7.56
N ALA A 592 -11.54 -20.66 8.78
CA ALA A 592 -10.41 -20.19 9.60
C ALA A 592 -9.05 -20.51 8.96
N LEU A 593 -8.86 -21.74 8.47
CA LEU A 593 -7.63 -22.22 7.85
C LEU A 593 -7.29 -21.46 6.55
N HIS A 594 -8.31 -20.97 5.84
CA HIS A 594 -8.16 -20.25 4.58
C HIS A 594 -7.70 -18.80 4.75
N GLN A 595 -8.04 -18.15 5.86
CA GLN A 595 -7.90 -16.70 6.04
C GLN A 595 -6.87 -16.31 7.10
N GLU A 596 -6.64 -17.15 8.12
CA GLU A 596 -5.76 -16.82 9.24
C GLU A 596 -4.35 -17.43 9.11
N GLY A 597 -3.36 -16.71 9.66
CA GLY A 597 -2.04 -17.29 9.94
C GLY A 597 -2.13 -18.18 11.19
N PHE A 598 -1.39 -19.29 11.19
CA PHE A 598 -1.49 -20.35 12.22
C PHE A 598 -1.14 -19.93 13.66
N TYR A 599 -0.63 -18.71 13.84
CA TYR A 599 0.10 -18.30 15.05
C TYR A 599 -0.55 -17.15 15.83
N ASP A 600 -1.71 -16.64 15.43
CA ASP A 600 -2.46 -15.68 16.25
C ASP A 600 -3.13 -16.43 17.42
N ALA A 601 -2.69 -16.15 18.67
CA ALA A 601 -3.22 -16.78 19.88
C ALA A 601 -4.72 -16.52 20.09
N GLY A 602 -5.24 -15.41 19.53
CA GLY A 602 -6.67 -15.07 19.52
C GLY A 602 -7.36 -15.34 18.18
N GLY A 603 -6.72 -16.09 17.28
CA GLY A 603 -7.25 -16.50 15.98
C GLY A 603 -8.26 -17.64 16.11
N ALA A 604 -9.30 -17.62 15.27
CA ALA A 604 -10.35 -18.64 15.24
C ALA A 604 -9.77 -20.06 15.07
N LEU A 605 -8.73 -20.24 14.26
CA LEU A 605 -8.13 -21.56 14.02
C LEU A 605 -7.56 -22.18 15.29
N ARG A 606 -6.85 -21.41 16.11
CA ARG A 606 -6.24 -21.92 17.36
C ARG A 606 -7.29 -22.31 18.39
N LEU A 607 -8.37 -21.51 18.51
CA LEU A 607 -9.50 -21.81 19.39
C LEU A 607 -10.22 -23.09 18.96
N LEU A 608 -10.46 -23.26 17.66
CA LEU A 608 -11.06 -24.47 17.10
C LEU A 608 -10.20 -25.71 17.37
N LEU A 609 -8.88 -25.63 17.14
CA LEU A 609 -7.94 -26.73 17.41
C LEU A 609 -7.89 -27.12 18.89
N ALA A 610 -8.02 -26.14 19.78
CA ALA A 610 -8.08 -26.38 21.22
C ALA A 610 -9.44 -26.92 21.70
N GLY A 611 -10.42 -27.08 20.82
CA GLY A 611 -11.74 -27.60 21.16
C GLY A 611 -12.66 -26.60 21.87
N ILE A 612 -12.38 -25.30 21.74
CA ILE A 612 -13.29 -24.23 22.19
C ILE A 612 -14.62 -24.36 21.42
N PRO A 613 -15.77 -24.30 22.11
CA PRO A 613 -17.06 -24.56 21.45
C PRO A 613 -17.45 -23.40 20.52
N LEU A 614 -18.18 -23.71 19.45
CA LEU A 614 -18.62 -22.72 18.43
C LEU A 614 -19.58 -21.66 18.97
N ASN A 615 -20.14 -21.86 20.16
CA ASN A 615 -20.97 -20.86 20.83
C ASN A 615 -20.16 -19.84 21.65
N GLU A 616 -18.84 -19.97 21.70
CA GLU A 616 -17.98 -19.00 22.37
C GLU A 616 -18.07 -17.63 21.65
N PRO A 617 -18.48 -16.54 22.34
CA PRO A 617 -18.76 -15.24 21.73
C PRO A 617 -17.64 -14.64 20.86
N HIS A 618 -16.37 -14.72 21.28
CA HIS A 618 -15.25 -14.19 20.51
C HIS A 618 -14.99 -15.04 19.27
N LEU A 619 -15.00 -16.35 19.38
CA LEU A 619 -14.90 -17.27 18.24
C LEU A 619 -16.02 -17.03 17.23
N GLN A 620 -17.28 -16.88 17.68
CA GLN A 620 -18.39 -16.52 16.78
C GLN A 620 -18.14 -15.18 16.09
N LYS A 621 -17.68 -14.17 16.83
CA LYS A 621 -17.36 -12.87 16.25
C LYS A 621 -16.28 -12.99 15.17
N ARG A 622 -15.21 -13.74 15.44
CA ARG A 622 -14.13 -13.98 14.47
C ARG A 622 -14.62 -14.75 13.25
N LEU A 623 -15.36 -15.84 13.43
CA LEU A 623 -15.94 -16.61 12.33
C LEU A 623 -16.88 -15.76 11.48
N SER A 624 -17.66 -14.86 12.09
CA SER A 624 -18.50 -13.89 11.38
C SER A 624 -17.68 -12.92 10.54
N GLU A 625 -16.58 -12.37 11.08
CA GLU A 625 -15.65 -11.51 10.34
C GLU A 625 -15.05 -12.24 9.13
N LEU A 626 -14.58 -13.48 9.33
CA LEU A 626 -14.03 -14.30 8.26
C LEU A 626 -15.06 -14.64 7.17
N ALA A 627 -16.28 -15.03 7.57
CA ALA A 627 -17.37 -15.30 6.65
C ALA A 627 -17.78 -14.05 5.85
N ASN A 628 -17.83 -12.89 6.50
CA ASN A 628 -18.12 -11.62 5.83
C ASN A 628 -16.99 -11.19 4.87
N ASN A 629 -15.73 -11.49 5.19
CA ASN A 629 -14.61 -11.27 4.29
C ASN A 629 -14.75 -12.11 3.01
N GLU A 630 -15.07 -13.41 3.11
CA GLU A 630 -15.33 -14.27 1.94
C GLU A 630 -16.46 -13.71 1.07
N ARG A 631 -17.58 -13.28 1.69
CA ARG A 631 -18.69 -12.64 0.95
C ARG A 631 -18.28 -11.34 0.27
N THR A 632 -17.45 -10.54 0.91
CA THR A 632 -16.91 -9.30 0.33
C THR A 632 -16.02 -9.63 -0.88
N LEU A 633 -15.21 -10.69 -0.81
CA LEU A 633 -14.41 -11.16 -1.94
C LEU A 633 -15.31 -11.59 -3.11
N LEU A 634 -16.41 -12.30 -2.85
CA LEU A 634 -17.38 -12.67 -3.91
C LEU A 634 -17.96 -11.43 -4.61
N LYS A 635 -18.39 -10.42 -3.84
CA LYS A 635 -18.90 -9.14 -4.40
C LYS A 635 -17.85 -8.40 -5.24
N GLU A 636 -16.57 -8.61 -4.98
CA GLU A 636 -15.47 -8.06 -5.78
C GLU A 636 -15.14 -8.88 -7.04
N GLY A 637 -15.89 -9.95 -7.30
CA GLY A 637 -15.62 -10.90 -8.36
C GLY A 637 -14.38 -11.76 -8.06
N LYS A 638 -14.19 -12.15 -6.80
CA LYS A 638 -13.15 -13.10 -6.40
C LYS A 638 -13.75 -14.37 -5.84
N ILE A 639 -13.61 -15.46 -6.58
CA ILE A 639 -14.16 -16.77 -6.21
C ILE A 639 -13.02 -17.72 -5.88
N PRO A 640 -12.98 -18.31 -4.67
CA PRO A 640 -12.05 -19.38 -4.35
C PRO A 640 -12.16 -20.56 -5.31
N ILE A 641 -11.03 -21.14 -5.70
CA ILE A 641 -10.99 -22.29 -6.60
C ILE A 641 -9.91 -23.28 -6.16
N SER A 642 -10.26 -24.56 -6.14
CA SER A 642 -9.35 -25.68 -5.86
C SER A 642 -8.50 -26.05 -7.09
N GLU A 643 -7.47 -26.87 -6.89
CA GLU A 643 -6.56 -27.32 -7.94
C GLU A 643 -5.96 -26.17 -8.76
N SER A 644 -5.76 -25.01 -8.11
CA SER A 644 -5.24 -23.81 -8.73
C SER A 644 -4.30 -23.09 -7.77
N PHE A 645 -3.22 -22.49 -8.31
CA PHE A 645 -2.12 -21.96 -7.51
C PHE A 645 -1.55 -20.70 -8.16
N TYR A 646 -0.99 -19.78 -7.37
CA TYR A 646 -0.11 -18.74 -7.90
C TYR A 646 1.35 -19.12 -7.61
N LEU A 647 2.15 -19.23 -8.67
CA LEU A 647 3.55 -19.64 -8.61
C LEU A 647 4.45 -18.60 -9.28
N MET A 648 5.65 -18.39 -8.73
CA MET A 648 6.64 -17.53 -9.36
C MET A 648 7.22 -18.24 -10.59
N GLY A 649 7.32 -17.52 -11.70
CA GLY A 649 7.84 -18.07 -12.96
C GLY A 649 9.34 -17.86 -13.15
N THR A 650 9.97 -18.79 -13.85
CA THR A 650 11.35 -18.69 -14.35
C THR A 650 11.52 -19.48 -15.65
N ALA A 651 12.64 -19.27 -16.35
CA ALA A 651 12.99 -20.01 -17.54
C ALA A 651 13.60 -21.38 -17.18
N ASP A 652 13.33 -22.41 -17.98
CA ASP A 652 13.93 -23.74 -17.84
C ASP A 652 15.45 -23.70 -18.08
N PRO A 653 16.28 -23.96 -17.05
CA PRO A 653 17.74 -23.98 -17.18
C PRO A 653 18.27 -25.19 -17.95
N THR A 654 17.46 -26.24 -18.15
CA THR A 654 17.87 -27.48 -18.81
C THR A 654 17.72 -27.41 -20.32
N GLY A 655 16.82 -26.56 -20.83
CA GLY A 655 16.46 -26.48 -22.24
C GLY A 655 15.73 -27.74 -22.75
N LEU A 656 15.20 -28.58 -21.86
CA LEU A 656 14.56 -29.84 -22.22
C LEU A 656 13.09 -29.67 -22.58
N LEU A 657 12.39 -28.73 -21.94
CA LEU A 657 10.98 -28.44 -22.25
C LEU A 657 10.81 -28.05 -23.73
N LYS A 658 9.70 -28.50 -24.35
CA LYS A 658 9.25 -28.04 -25.67
C LYS A 658 8.43 -26.74 -25.54
N GLU A 659 8.21 -26.06 -26.67
CA GLU A 659 7.53 -24.75 -26.73
C GLU A 659 6.23 -24.66 -25.92
N ASN A 660 5.39 -25.69 -25.94
CA ASN A 660 4.11 -25.73 -25.21
C ASN A 660 4.14 -26.53 -23.90
N GLU A 661 5.33 -26.83 -23.39
CA GLU A 661 5.54 -27.57 -22.14
C GLU A 661 6.03 -26.64 -21.02
N VAL A 662 5.58 -26.92 -19.80
CA VAL A 662 6.05 -26.27 -18.57
C VAL A 662 6.44 -27.34 -17.55
N CYS A 663 7.31 -27.02 -16.60
CA CYS A 663 7.49 -27.84 -15.40
C CYS A 663 6.93 -27.07 -14.20
N VAL A 664 6.07 -27.71 -13.42
CA VAL A 664 5.41 -27.11 -12.25
C VAL A 664 5.83 -27.88 -11.02
N VAL A 665 6.44 -27.21 -10.04
CA VAL A 665 6.92 -27.82 -8.79
C VAL A 665 6.03 -27.38 -7.63
N LEU A 666 5.35 -28.32 -6.98
CA LEU A 666 4.51 -28.12 -5.80
C LEU A 666 5.10 -28.83 -4.57
N ASP A 667 4.28 -29.06 -3.54
CA ASP A 667 4.73 -29.68 -2.28
C ASP A 667 5.23 -31.11 -2.48
N ASN A 668 4.55 -31.89 -3.32
CA ASN A 668 4.88 -33.30 -3.59
C ASN A 668 5.82 -33.46 -4.79
N GLY A 669 6.51 -32.40 -5.20
CA GLY A 669 7.42 -32.38 -6.34
C GLY A 669 6.77 -31.90 -7.64
N GLN A 670 7.34 -32.35 -8.75
CA GLN A 670 6.92 -31.98 -10.11
C GLN A 670 5.58 -32.63 -10.46
N VAL A 671 4.69 -31.87 -11.11
CA VAL A 671 3.38 -32.36 -11.56
C VAL A 671 3.32 -32.54 -13.08
N SER A 672 2.44 -33.40 -13.55
CA SER A 672 2.24 -33.66 -14.97
C SER A 672 0.78 -33.57 -15.40
N GLY A 673 0.55 -33.36 -16.70
CA GLY A 673 -0.76 -33.23 -17.31
C GLY A 673 -1.08 -31.79 -17.76
N LYS A 674 -2.20 -31.63 -18.46
CA LYS A 674 -2.65 -30.32 -18.96
C LYS A 674 -2.90 -29.33 -17.84
N VAL A 675 -2.53 -28.07 -18.07
CA VAL A 675 -2.71 -26.95 -17.15
C VAL A 675 -3.20 -25.71 -17.90
N LEU A 676 -4.01 -24.88 -17.23
CA LEU A 676 -4.27 -23.51 -17.66
C LEU A 676 -3.29 -22.56 -16.97
N LEU A 677 -2.77 -21.58 -17.71
CA LEU A 677 -1.90 -20.53 -17.20
C LEU A 677 -2.48 -19.14 -17.47
N TYR A 678 -2.29 -18.23 -16.51
CA TYR A 678 -2.69 -16.82 -16.63
C TYR A 678 -1.83 -15.93 -15.72
N ARG A 679 -1.58 -14.68 -16.11
CA ARG A 679 -0.96 -13.65 -15.24
C ARG A 679 -1.99 -12.58 -14.92
N ASN A 680 -2.21 -12.30 -13.64
CA ASN A 680 -3.22 -11.33 -13.21
C ASN A 680 -2.63 -9.92 -13.03
N PRO A 681 -3.20 -8.85 -13.62
CA PRO A 681 -4.34 -8.82 -14.54
C PRO A 681 -3.88 -8.83 -16.01
N GLY A 682 -4.22 -9.88 -16.74
CA GLY A 682 -4.29 -9.91 -18.20
C GLY A 682 -5.71 -9.60 -18.69
N LEU A 683 -5.82 -8.88 -19.81
CA LEU A 683 -7.07 -8.44 -20.41
C LEU A 683 -7.32 -9.02 -21.81
N HIS A 684 -6.29 -9.54 -22.47
CA HIS A 684 -6.45 -10.11 -23.80
C HIS A 684 -7.10 -11.50 -23.72
N PHE A 685 -7.94 -11.83 -24.70
CA PHE A 685 -8.62 -13.13 -24.79
C PHE A 685 -7.63 -14.31 -24.83
N GLY A 686 -6.45 -14.07 -25.40
CA GLY A 686 -5.34 -15.01 -25.47
C GLY A 686 -4.40 -15.04 -24.26
N ASP A 687 -4.65 -14.29 -23.18
CA ASP A 687 -3.76 -14.34 -22.00
C ASP A 687 -3.94 -15.60 -21.15
N VAL A 688 -4.97 -16.40 -21.43
CA VAL A 688 -5.17 -17.69 -20.77
C VAL A 688 -4.70 -18.79 -21.71
N HIS A 689 -3.59 -19.42 -21.35
CA HIS A 689 -2.94 -20.46 -22.16
C HIS A 689 -3.30 -21.84 -21.64
N VAL A 690 -3.34 -22.83 -22.53
CA VAL A 690 -3.41 -24.27 -22.19
C VAL A 690 -2.07 -24.89 -22.56
N LEU A 691 -1.35 -25.40 -21.58
CA LEU A 691 -0.01 -26.00 -21.74
C LEU A 691 0.04 -27.40 -21.12
N GLU A 692 1.10 -28.15 -21.43
CA GLU A 692 1.36 -29.46 -20.83
C GLU A 692 2.39 -29.34 -19.71
N ALA A 693 2.02 -29.71 -18.47
CA ALA A 693 3.00 -29.86 -17.40
C ALA A 693 3.74 -31.20 -17.57
N VAL A 694 5.07 -31.17 -17.56
CA VAL A 694 5.93 -32.34 -17.80
C VAL A 694 6.95 -32.48 -16.68
N TYR A 695 7.20 -33.73 -16.27
CA TYR A 695 8.27 -34.08 -15.35
C TYR A 695 9.63 -34.04 -16.06
N VAL A 696 10.58 -33.29 -15.51
CA VAL A 696 11.94 -33.08 -16.02
C VAL A 696 12.94 -33.57 -14.97
N PRO A 697 13.48 -34.80 -15.11
CA PRO A 697 14.42 -35.37 -14.14
C PRO A 697 15.67 -34.50 -13.92
N ALA A 698 16.19 -33.90 -14.99
CA ALA A 698 17.41 -33.10 -14.94
C ALA A 698 17.30 -31.82 -14.07
N LEU A 699 16.07 -31.38 -13.74
CA LEU A 699 15.88 -30.26 -12.81
C LEU A 699 16.26 -30.65 -11.37
N GLU A 700 16.10 -31.91 -10.97
CA GLU A 700 16.40 -32.36 -9.61
C GLU A 700 17.88 -32.15 -9.27
N ASP A 701 18.77 -32.36 -10.24
CA ASP A 701 20.20 -32.08 -10.08
C ASP A 701 20.52 -30.59 -9.89
N ILE A 702 19.64 -29.70 -10.36
CA ILE A 702 19.83 -28.24 -10.33
C ILE A 702 19.20 -27.65 -9.08
N ILE A 703 17.93 -27.96 -8.82
CA ILE A 703 17.14 -27.30 -7.76
C ILE A 703 17.05 -28.14 -6.48
N GLY A 704 17.41 -29.43 -6.53
CA GLY A 704 17.25 -30.36 -5.43
C GLY A 704 15.79 -30.45 -4.98
N ASN A 705 15.57 -30.26 -3.68
CA ASN A 705 14.24 -30.31 -3.06
C ASN A 705 13.53 -28.96 -3.02
N ALA A 706 14.09 -27.90 -3.64
CA ALA A 706 13.46 -26.59 -3.61
C ALA A 706 12.11 -26.60 -4.35
N LYS A 707 11.09 -26.00 -3.76
CA LYS A 707 9.68 -26.14 -4.20
C LYS A 707 9.02 -24.82 -4.58
N TYR A 708 7.83 -24.93 -5.16
CA TYR A 708 6.87 -23.84 -5.41
C TYR A 708 7.28 -22.84 -6.50
N GLY A 709 7.44 -23.33 -7.72
CA GLY A 709 7.69 -22.50 -8.91
C GLY A 709 7.20 -23.16 -10.19
N ILE A 710 7.24 -22.38 -11.27
CA ILE A 710 6.95 -22.85 -12.62
C ILE A 710 8.08 -22.48 -13.58
N PHE A 711 8.52 -23.45 -14.36
CA PHE A 711 9.55 -23.34 -15.38
C PHE A 711 8.92 -23.30 -16.76
N PHE A 712 9.32 -22.31 -17.55
CA PHE A 712 8.87 -22.12 -18.91
C PHE A 712 9.94 -22.55 -19.91
N SER A 713 9.50 -23.15 -21.01
CA SER A 713 10.37 -23.50 -22.13
C SER A 713 11.19 -22.30 -22.61
N THR A 714 12.45 -22.56 -22.94
CA THR A 714 13.36 -21.63 -23.61
C THR A 714 13.40 -21.84 -25.13
N LYS A 715 12.40 -22.55 -25.66
CA LYS A 715 12.16 -22.81 -27.08
C LYS A 715 10.87 -22.13 -27.52
N GLY A 716 10.82 -21.81 -28.80
CA GLY A 716 9.66 -21.20 -29.44
C GLY A 716 9.97 -19.83 -30.02
N ARG A 717 8.99 -19.29 -30.74
CA ARG A 717 9.12 -17.99 -31.43
C ARG A 717 9.02 -16.80 -30.46
N ARG A 718 8.42 -17.01 -29.29
CA ARG A 718 8.23 -16.01 -28.25
C ARG A 718 8.17 -16.72 -26.90
N SER A 719 8.62 -16.05 -25.85
CA SER A 719 8.47 -16.56 -24.48
C SER A 719 7.00 -16.55 -24.07
N VAL A 720 6.52 -17.68 -23.53
CA VAL A 720 5.17 -17.82 -22.96
C VAL A 720 4.88 -16.74 -21.90
N ALA A 721 5.89 -16.35 -21.11
CA ALA A 721 5.75 -15.26 -20.15
C ALA A 721 5.32 -13.95 -20.81
N SER A 722 5.94 -13.62 -21.95
CA SER A 722 5.62 -12.41 -22.70
C SER A 722 4.30 -12.51 -23.48
N GLU A 723 3.86 -13.72 -23.84
CA GLU A 723 2.56 -13.97 -24.46
C GLU A 723 1.41 -13.71 -23.48
N ILE A 724 1.63 -14.01 -22.20
CA ILE A 724 0.65 -13.86 -21.13
C ILE A 724 0.77 -12.46 -20.50
N ALA A 725 -0.09 -11.55 -20.94
CA ALA A 725 -0.19 -10.18 -20.44
C ALA A 725 1.12 -9.37 -20.52
N ASN A 726 2.03 -9.67 -21.45
CA ASN A 726 3.35 -9.04 -21.57
C ASN A 726 4.20 -9.17 -20.29
N GLY A 727 4.27 -10.38 -19.74
CA GLY A 727 5.05 -10.70 -18.54
C GLY A 727 6.52 -11.03 -18.79
N ASP A 728 7.26 -11.16 -17.69
CA ASP A 728 8.69 -11.48 -17.62
C ASP A 728 8.99 -12.37 -16.39
N PHE A 729 10.26 -12.64 -16.10
CA PHE A 729 10.68 -13.42 -14.94
C PHE A 729 11.31 -12.57 -13.83
N ASP A 730 10.98 -11.28 -13.75
CA ASP A 730 11.52 -10.36 -12.74
C ASP A 730 10.80 -10.39 -11.38
N GLY A 731 9.84 -11.32 -11.26
CA GLY A 731 9.04 -11.62 -10.07
C GLY A 731 7.56 -11.87 -10.36
N ASP A 732 7.19 -12.11 -11.62
CA ASP A 732 5.82 -12.40 -12.00
C ASP A 732 5.28 -13.68 -11.39
N MET A 733 3.99 -13.63 -11.03
CA MET A 733 3.23 -14.73 -10.47
C MET A 733 2.19 -15.21 -11.48
N TYR A 734 2.22 -16.50 -11.78
CA TYR A 734 1.33 -17.16 -12.72
C TYR A 734 0.27 -17.95 -11.96
N TRP A 735 -0.99 -17.68 -12.28
CA TRP A 735 -2.10 -18.56 -11.95
C TRP A 735 -1.98 -19.82 -12.80
N VAL A 736 -1.86 -20.97 -12.14
CA VAL A 736 -1.79 -22.29 -12.77
C VAL A 736 -2.98 -23.10 -12.27
N SER A 737 -3.78 -23.67 -13.17
CA SER A 737 -4.93 -24.51 -12.79
C SER A 737 -4.91 -25.87 -13.46
N ARG A 738 -5.13 -26.90 -12.65
CA ARG A 738 -5.36 -28.29 -13.06
C ARG A 738 -6.84 -28.68 -12.96
N ASN A 739 -7.73 -27.69 -12.76
CA ASN A 739 -9.14 -27.98 -12.56
C ASN A 739 -9.73 -28.67 -13.81
N PRO A 740 -10.27 -29.90 -13.69
CA PRO A 740 -10.68 -30.69 -14.84
C PRO A 740 -11.88 -30.08 -15.58
N GLN A 741 -12.75 -29.34 -14.89
CA GLN A 741 -13.87 -28.65 -15.54
C GLN A 741 -13.36 -27.48 -16.38
N LEU A 742 -12.39 -26.71 -15.88
CA LEU A 742 -11.77 -25.65 -16.66
C LEU A 742 -11.05 -26.21 -17.89
N LEU A 743 -10.26 -27.27 -17.73
CA LEU A 743 -9.56 -27.94 -18.83
C LEU A 743 -10.51 -28.55 -19.87
N LYS A 744 -11.71 -28.94 -19.46
CA LYS A 744 -12.75 -29.50 -20.34
C LYS A 744 -13.44 -28.43 -21.17
N TYR A 745 -13.80 -27.30 -20.55
CA TYR A 745 -14.67 -26.30 -21.20
C TYR A 745 -13.91 -25.14 -21.83
N PHE A 746 -12.75 -24.78 -21.31
CA PHE A 746 -12.02 -23.61 -21.78
C PHE A 746 -11.42 -23.83 -23.17
N SER A 747 -11.65 -22.87 -24.06
CA SER A 747 -11.11 -22.79 -25.42
C SER A 747 -10.14 -21.62 -25.53
N ALA A 748 -8.88 -21.91 -25.84
CA ALA A 748 -7.83 -20.90 -25.96
C ALA A 748 -8.03 -20.01 -27.18
N SER A 749 -7.66 -18.73 -27.04
CA SER A 749 -7.56 -17.77 -28.14
C SER A 749 -6.08 -17.54 -28.51
N PRO A 750 -5.77 -17.07 -29.73
CA PRO A 750 -4.41 -16.69 -30.10
C PRO A 750 -3.82 -15.67 -29.10
N PRO A 751 -2.52 -15.79 -28.76
CA PRO A 751 -1.86 -14.85 -27.85
C PRO A 751 -1.93 -13.40 -28.32
N TRP A 752 -1.78 -12.47 -27.37
CA TRP A 752 -1.78 -11.05 -27.70
C TRP A 752 -0.60 -10.69 -28.59
N THR A 753 -0.88 -10.03 -29.70
CA THR A 753 0.09 -9.27 -30.49
C THR A 753 -0.39 -7.83 -30.57
N ARG A 754 0.53 -6.88 -30.44
CA ARG A 754 0.23 -5.45 -30.59
C ARG A 754 -0.43 -5.23 -31.97
N VAL A 755 -1.60 -4.61 -31.97
CA VAL A 755 -2.35 -4.29 -33.20
C VAL A 755 -2.08 -2.85 -33.60
N TYR A 756 -1.99 -1.93 -32.62
CA TYR A 756 -1.84 -0.50 -32.84
C TYR A 756 -0.47 0.01 -32.32
N PRO A 757 0.33 0.68 -33.17
CA PRO A 757 1.64 1.20 -32.76
C PRO A 757 1.50 2.43 -31.85
N SER A 758 2.32 2.48 -30.80
CA SER A 758 2.38 3.63 -29.90
C SER A 758 3.20 4.78 -30.49
N LEU A 759 2.75 6.04 -30.33
CA LEU A 759 3.56 7.21 -30.64
C LEU A 759 4.78 7.28 -29.71
N ARG A 760 5.98 7.36 -30.29
CA ARG A 760 7.22 7.52 -29.54
C ARG A 760 7.33 8.95 -29.04
N ALA A 761 7.51 9.11 -27.74
CA ALA A 761 7.87 10.40 -27.16
C ALA A 761 9.37 10.68 -27.36
N GLU A 762 9.73 11.95 -27.49
CA GLU A 762 11.12 12.40 -27.49
C GLU A 762 11.82 12.00 -26.19
N ARG A 763 13.05 11.47 -26.32
CA ARG A 763 13.87 11.06 -25.19
C ARG A 763 14.97 12.11 -25.01
N LYS A 764 14.90 12.91 -23.96
CA LYS A 764 16.04 13.71 -23.52
C LYS A 764 16.93 12.89 -22.58
N ASN A 765 18.23 12.93 -22.81
CA ASN A 765 19.21 12.25 -21.99
C ASN A 765 19.42 13.03 -20.67
N PRO A 766 19.36 12.39 -19.48
CA PRO A 766 19.68 13.05 -18.21
C PRO A 766 21.02 13.78 -18.20
N ASN A 767 22.02 13.28 -18.94
CA ASN A 767 23.36 13.87 -18.99
C ASN A 767 23.44 15.18 -19.81
N GLU A 768 22.37 15.56 -20.52
CA GLU A 768 22.28 16.85 -21.22
C GLU A 768 21.95 18.02 -20.28
N TYR A 769 21.53 17.73 -19.04
CA TYR A 769 21.21 18.74 -18.03
C TYR A 769 22.42 19.06 -17.15
N SER A 770 22.55 20.31 -16.71
CA SER A 770 23.42 20.61 -15.57
C SER A 770 22.90 19.93 -14.29
N ALA A 771 23.74 19.78 -13.26
CA ALA A 771 23.34 19.18 -12.00
C ALA A 771 22.08 19.84 -11.41
N GLU A 772 22.03 21.17 -11.38
CA GLU A 772 20.88 21.95 -10.92
C GLU A 772 19.63 21.71 -11.77
N GLN A 773 19.76 21.78 -13.10
CA GLN A 773 18.64 21.57 -14.01
C GLN A 773 18.05 20.15 -13.87
N LEU A 774 18.91 19.15 -13.66
CA LEU A 774 18.48 17.77 -13.44
C LEU A 774 17.59 17.64 -12.20
N GLU A 775 17.95 18.31 -11.09
CA GLU A 775 17.13 18.30 -9.87
C GLU A 775 15.75 18.92 -10.11
N HIS A 776 15.68 20.08 -10.76
CA HIS A 776 14.41 20.73 -11.10
C HIS A 776 13.54 19.85 -12.01
N GLU A 777 14.13 19.20 -13.01
CA GLU A 777 13.39 18.29 -13.89
C GLU A 777 12.85 17.07 -13.13
N LEU A 778 13.66 16.43 -12.29
CA LEU A 778 13.22 15.27 -11.51
C LEU A 778 12.09 15.64 -10.55
N PHE A 779 12.19 16.80 -9.88
CA PHE A 779 11.15 17.27 -8.98
C PHE A 779 9.87 17.66 -9.73
N ARG A 780 9.99 18.30 -10.90
CA ARG A 780 8.83 18.58 -11.76
C ARG A 780 8.11 17.31 -12.21
N HIS A 781 8.85 16.22 -12.44
CA HIS A 781 8.23 14.92 -12.73
C HIS A 781 7.48 14.35 -11.54
N PHE A 782 7.98 14.54 -10.32
CA PHE A 782 7.27 14.19 -9.09
C PHE A 782 5.95 14.97 -8.91
N LEU A 783 5.93 16.27 -9.24
CA LEU A 783 4.73 17.12 -9.15
C LEU A 783 3.65 16.81 -10.19
N LYS A 784 3.95 15.99 -11.22
CA LYS A 784 2.93 15.57 -12.19
C LYS A 784 1.95 14.61 -11.50
N LYS A 785 0.65 14.93 -11.55
CA LYS A 785 -0.40 14.06 -11.02
C LYS A 785 -0.32 12.67 -11.68
N PRO A 786 -0.52 11.58 -10.92
CA PRO A 786 -0.49 10.23 -11.48
C PRO A 786 -1.57 10.06 -12.56
N SER A 787 -1.21 9.38 -13.64
CA SER A 787 -2.13 9.07 -14.73
C SER A 787 -3.03 7.90 -14.35
N TYR A 788 -4.35 8.09 -14.41
CA TYR A 788 -5.33 7.03 -14.16
C TYR A 788 -5.68 6.23 -15.43
N ASN A 789 -4.98 6.45 -16.55
CA ASN A 789 -5.36 5.90 -17.86
C ASN A 789 -5.29 4.36 -17.91
N MET A 790 -4.35 3.73 -17.20
CA MET A 790 -4.33 2.26 -17.04
C MET A 790 -5.63 1.75 -16.39
N ALA A 791 -6.10 2.44 -15.34
CA ALA A 791 -7.31 2.03 -14.63
C ALA A 791 -8.56 2.30 -15.47
N VAL A 792 -8.61 3.44 -16.18
CA VAL A 792 -9.69 3.77 -17.11
C VAL A 792 -9.77 2.74 -18.23
N ALA A 793 -8.64 2.36 -18.84
CA ALA A 793 -8.62 1.35 -19.89
C ALA A 793 -9.14 -0.01 -19.39
N ALA A 794 -8.67 -0.47 -18.23
CA ALA A 794 -9.09 -1.74 -17.65
C ALA A 794 -10.57 -1.75 -17.22
N ASP A 795 -11.09 -0.63 -16.73
CA ASP A 795 -12.50 -0.50 -16.33
C ASP A 795 -13.42 -0.44 -17.55
N SER A 796 -13.05 0.31 -18.60
CA SER A 796 -13.80 0.36 -19.86
C SER A 796 -13.80 -0.99 -20.56
N TRP A 797 -12.64 -1.68 -20.57
CA TRP A 797 -12.53 -3.04 -21.10
C TRP A 797 -13.48 -3.99 -20.37
N LEU A 798 -13.52 -3.94 -19.04
CA LEU A 798 -14.40 -4.82 -18.25
C LEU A 798 -15.88 -4.54 -18.52
N ALA A 799 -16.27 -3.28 -18.71
CA ALA A 799 -17.64 -2.92 -19.06
C ALA A 799 -18.05 -3.42 -20.46
N PHE A 800 -17.14 -3.31 -21.44
CA PHE A 800 -17.36 -3.83 -22.79
C PHE A 800 -17.37 -5.36 -22.84
N MET A 801 -16.50 -6.01 -22.06
CA MET A 801 -16.47 -7.46 -21.92
C MET A 801 -17.77 -7.98 -21.28
N ASP A 802 -18.26 -7.32 -20.24
CA ASP A 802 -19.55 -7.65 -19.62
C ASP A 802 -20.70 -7.54 -20.62
N ARG A 803 -20.74 -6.44 -21.38
CA ARG A 803 -21.73 -6.23 -22.45
C ARG A 803 -21.64 -7.32 -23.51
N LEU A 804 -20.43 -7.67 -23.96
CA LEU A 804 -20.19 -8.73 -24.94
C LEU A 804 -20.78 -10.08 -24.47
N LEU A 805 -20.59 -10.42 -23.19
CA LEU A 805 -21.07 -11.67 -22.60
C LEU A 805 -22.60 -11.73 -22.43
N ILE A 806 -23.29 -10.58 -22.43
CA ILE A 806 -24.76 -10.49 -22.29
C ILE A 806 -25.46 -10.51 -23.65
N LEU A 807 -24.81 -10.00 -24.70
CA LEU A 807 -25.43 -9.89 -26.02
C LEU A 807 -25.71 -11.28 -26.63
N GLY A 808 -26.94 -11.47 -27.10
CA GLY A 808 -27.32 -12.63 -27.92
C GLY A 808 -26.70 -12.58 -29.33
N ASP A 809 -26.82 -13.67 -30.08
CA ASP A 809 -26.16 -13.82 -31.39
C ASP A 809 -26.73 -12.92 -32.48
N ASP A 810 -27.97 -12.46 -32.33
CA ASP A 810 -28.61 -11.50 -33.24
C ASP A 810 -27.92 -10.11 -33.26
N ASN A 811 -27.00 -9.84 -32.32
CA ASN A 811 -26.28 -8.57 -32.20
C ASN A 811 -24.83 -8.63 -32.72
N ALA A 812 -24.56 -9.45 -33.75
CA ALA A 812 -23.20 -9.68 -34.27
C ALA A 812 -22.41 -8.38 -34.55
N LYS A 813 -23.04 -7.37 -35.17
CA LYS A 813 -22.39 -6.07 -35.45
C LYS A 813 -21.93 -5.33 -34.19
N GLU A 814 -22.73 -5.35 -33.12
CA GLU A 814 -22.37 -4.73 -31.84
C GLU A 814 -21.24 -5.51 -31.18
N LYS A 815 -21.30 -6.85 -31.21
CA LYS A 815 -20.23 -7.73 -30.69
C LYS A 815 -18.89 -7.46 -31.38
N ASP A 816 -18.89 -7.31 -32.70
CA ASP A 816 -17.66 -7.05 -33.47
C ASP A 816 -17.08 -5.67 -33.15
N ALA A 817 -17.92 -4.64 -33.08
CA ALA A 817 -17.49 -3.30 -32.68
C ALA A 817 -16.91 -3.27 -31.24
N LEU A 818 -17.54 -3.99 -30.30
CA LEU A 818 -17.03 -4.12 -28.93
C LEU A 818 -15.66 -4.80 -28.92
N LYS A 819 -15.48 -5.89 -29.68
CA LYS A 819 -14.19 -6.59 -29.79
C LYS A 819 -13.08 -5.68 -30.33
N GLU A 820 -13.37 -4.92 -31.37
CA GLU A 820 -12.40 -3.96 -31.93
C GLU A 820 -11.99 -2.91 -30.89
N ASN A 821 -12.96 -2.33 -30.17
CA ASN A 821 -12.70 -1.35 -29.12
C ASN A 821 -11.92 -1.96 -27.95
N MET A 822 -12.22 -3.21 -27.57
CA MET A 822 -11.48 -3.93 -26.53
C MET A 822 -10.03 -4.18 -26.94
N LEU A 823 -9.75 -4.55 -28.18
CA LEU A 823 -8.37 -4.73 -28.68
C LEU A 823 -7.56 -3.43 -28.59
N LYS A 824 -8.16 -2.28 -28.97
CA LYS A 824 -7.53 -0.96 -28.78
C LYS A 824 -7.26 -0.65 -27.31
N LEU A 825 -8.22 -0.94 -26.43
CA LEU A 825 -8.07 -0.75 -24.98
C LEU A 825 -6.99 -1.65 -24.38
N ILE A 826 -6.83 -2.88 -24.87
CA ILE A 826 -5.79 -3.82 -24.44
C ILE A 826 -4.40 -3.29 -24.79
N ASP A 827 -4.19 -2.82 -26.02
CA ASP A 827 -2.91 -2.21 -26.43
C ASP A 827 -2.58 -0.99 -25.57
N ILE A 828 -3.55 -0.10 -25.34
CA ILE A 828 -3.40 1.05 -24.45
C ILE A 828 -3.09 0.62 -23.01
N TYR A 829 -3.73 -0.43 -22.52
CA TYR A 829 -3.52 -0.95 -21.16
C TYR A 829 -2.09 -1.47 -20.98
N TYR A 830 -1.59 -2.29 -21.91
CA TYR A 830 -0.23 -2.82 -21.84
C TYR A 830 0.83 -1.74 -22.06
N ASP A 831 0.58 -0.76 -22.93
CA ASP A 831 1.46 0.41 -23.04
C ASP A 831 1.49 1.24 -21.75
N ALA A 832 0.35 1.38 -21.07
CA ALA A 832 0.26 2.11 -19.81
C ALA A 832 1.03 1.43 -18.66
N LEU A 833 1.21 0.10 -18.69
CA LEU A 833 2.03 -0.61 -17.71
C LEU A 833 3.52 -0.25 -17.79
N ASP A 834 4.02 -0.05 -19.01
CA ASP A 834 5.43 0.30 -19.25
C ASP A 834 5.68 1.80 -19.43
N ALA A 835 4.62 2.60 -19.55
CA ALA A 835 4.68 4.05 -19.69
C ALA A 835 5.60 4.74 -18.65
N PRO A 836 5.59 4.38 -17.35
CA PRO A 836 6.49 4.99 -16.37
C PRO A 836 7.98 4.76 -16.67
N LYS A 837 8.32 3.62 -17.29
CA LYS A 837 9.71 3.28 -17.67
C LYS A 837 10.10 3.90 -19.01
N ARG A 838 9.14 4.02 -19.93
CA ARG A 838 9.34 4.53 -21.30
C ARG A 838 9.26 6.06 -21.38
N GLY A 839 8.63 6.71 -20.41
CA GLY A 839 8.34 8.15 -20.43
C GLY A 839 7.19 8.52 -21.37
N THR A 840 6.43 7.53 -21.87
CA THR A 840 5.35 7.75 -22.82
C THR A 840 4.09 8.21 -22.08
N LYS A 841 3.43 9.26 -22.58
CA LYS A 841 2.10 9.64 -22.11
C LYS A 841 1.06 8.79 -22.84
N VAL A 842 0.45 7.85 -22.13
CA VAL A 842 -0.67 7.05 -22.65
C VAL A 842 -1.97 7.74 -22.29
N ILE A 843 -2.88 7.91 -23.25
CA ILE A 843 -4.20 8.52 -23.09
C ILE A 843 -5.24 7.55 -23.62
N VAL A 844 -6.36 7.39 -22.90
CA VAL A 844 -7.53 6.65 -23.40
C VAL A 844 -8.42 7.63 -24.17
N PRO A 845 -8.62 7.47 -25.49
CA PRO A 845 -9.56 8.29 -26.27
C PRO A 845 -10.98 8.25 -25.68
N GLU A 846 -11.74 9.34 -25.78
CA GLU A 846 -13.08 9.42 -25.18
C GLU A 846 -14.03 8.36 -25.77
N GLU A 847 -13.91 8.08 -27.07
CA GLU A 847 -14.69 7.08 -27.79
C GLU A 847 -14.44 5.63 -27.33
N LEU A 848 -13.32 5.38 -26.64
CA LEU A 848 -13.00 4.07 -26.05
C LEU A 848 -13.39 3.98 -24.57
N LYS A 849 -13.87 5.07 -23.96
CA LYS A 849 -14.31 5.04 -22.56
C LYS A 849 -15.74 4.53 -22.48
N ALA A 850 -15.98 3.62 -21.55
CA ALA A 850 -17.33 3.15 -21.28
C ALA A 850 -18.16 4.26 -20.61
N GLU A 851 -19.30 4.59 -21.21
CA GLU A 851 -20.26 5.57 -20.66
C GLU A 851 -21.06 4.99 -19.49
N ARG A 852 -21.40 3.70 -19.56
CA ARG A 852 -22.16 2.97 -18.54
C ARG A 852 -21.40 1.75 -18.08
N PHE A 853 -21.49 1.47 -16.79
CA PHE A 853 -20.82 0.34 -16.15
C PHE A 853 -21.82 -0.65 -15.58
N PRO A 854 -21.48 -1.94 -15.48
CA PRO A 854 -22.35 -2.90 -14.82
C PRO A 854 -22.44 -2.61 -13.31
N HIS A 855 -23.62 -2.86 -12.73
CA HIS A 855 -23.94 -2.59 -11.32
C HIS A 855 -22.91 -3.13 -10.31
N TYR A 856 -22.35 -4.32 -10.53
CA TYR A 856 -21.33 -4.91 -9.64
C TYR A 856 -20.03 -4.10 -9.56
N MET A 857 -19.79 -3.14 -10.47
CA MET A 857 -18.64 -2.23 -10.40
C MET A 857 -18.88 -1.01 -9.50
N GLY A 858 -20.11 -0.79 -9.01
CA GLY A 858 -20.42 0.27 -8.04
C GLY A 858 -20.16 1.69 -8.55
N LYS A 859 -20.38 1.95 -9.84
CA LYS A 859 -20.23 3.27 -10.48
C LYS A 859 -21.61 3.90 -10.76
N ASP A 860 -21.65 5.23 -10.79
CA ASP A 860 -22.87 5.99 -11.12
C ASP A 860 -23.29 5.76 -12.58
N GLY A 861 -24.60 5.84 -12.87
CA GLY A 861 -25.13 5.60 -14.22
C GLY A 861 -25.09 4.14 -14.69
N SER A 862 -25.06 3.18 -13.75
CA SER A 862 -24.88 1.75 -14.04
C SER A 862 -26.08 1.08 -14.73
N TYR A 863 -25.84 -0.11 -15.28
CA TYR A 863 -26.88 -1.02 -15.77
C TYR A 863 -26.87 -2.34 -15.00
N ARG A 864 -28.03 -2.99 -14.87
CA ARG A 864 -28.11 -4.33 -14.27
C ARG A 864 -27.59 -5.35 -15.28
N SER A 865 -26.53 -6.05 -14.90
CA SER A 865 -25.81 -7.01 -15.74
C SER A 865 -26.36 -8.40 -15.47
N THR A 866 -26.63 -9.15 -16.53
CA THR A 866 -27.06 -10.56 -16.46
C THR A 866 -25.91 -11.52 -16.73
N SER A 867 -24.67 -11.01 -16.81
CA SER A 867 -23.48 -11.85 -16.97
C SER A 867 -23.22 -12.70 -15.72
N VAL A 868 -22.22 -13.57 -15.80
CA VAL A 868 -21.74 -14.36 -14.66
C VAL A 868 -21.33 -13.45 -13.48
N LEU A 869 -20.64 -12.35 -13.74
CA LEU A 869 -20.21 -11.41 -12.69
C LEU A 869 -21.38 -10.68 -12.04
N GLY A 870 -22.38 -10.29 -12.85
CA GLY A 870 -23.63 -9.71 -12.33
C GLY A 870 -24.37 -10.69 -11.43
N ASP A 871 -24.50 -11.96 -11.84
CA ASP A 871 -25.17 -12.99 -11.04
C ASP A 871 -24.43 -13.30 -9.73
N ILE A 872 -23.10 -13.38 -9.77
CA ILE A 872 -22.29 -13.58 -8.56
C ILE A 872 -22.52 -12.45 -7.57
N TYR A 873 -22.51 -11.21 -8.05
CA TYR A 873 -22.74 -10.03 -7.23
C TYR A 873 -24.14 -10.03 -6.62
N ASP A 874 -25.18 -10.17 -7.44
CA ASP A 874 -26.58 -10.17 -7.02
C ASP A 874 -26.85 -11.27 -5.97
N ARG A 875 -26.29 -12.47 -6.15
CA ARG A 875 -26.43 -13.58 -5.19
C ARG A 875 -25.66 -13.33 -3.89
N ALA A 876 -24.42 -12.86 -3.98
CA ALA A 876 -23.63 -12.52 -2.81
C ALA A 876 -24.22 -11.33 -2.02
N GLU A 877 -24.94 -10.43 -2.69
CA GLU A 877 -25.67 -9.33 -2.07
C GLU A 877 -27.00 -9.79 -1.45
N ALA A 878 -27.77 -10.60 -2.17
CA ALA A 878 -29.05 -11.14 -1.69
C ALA A 878 -28.89 -12.09 -0.50
N PHE A 879 -27.71 -12.71 -0.35
CA PHE A 879 -27.40 -13.55 0.80
C PHE A 879 -27.30 -12.70 2.08
N GLN A 880 -28.44 -12.52 2.76
CA GLN A 880 -28.51 -11.83 4.03
C GLN A 880 -27.65 -12.57 5.05
N SER A 881 -26.69 -11.88 5.67
CA SER A 881 -26.17 -12.40 6.92
C SER A 881 -27.34 -12.42 7.89
N GLU A 882 -27.80 -13.59 8.31
CA GLU A 882 -28.43 -13.66 9.62
C GLU A 882 -27.40 -13.07 10.58
N GLN A 883 -27.58 -11.81 10.98
CA GLN A 883 -26.89 -11.26 12.13
C GLN A 883 -27.48 -12.01 13.31
N ARG A 884 -27.00 -13.23 13.52
CA ARG A 884 -27.31 -13.99 14.72
C ARG A 884 -26.86 -13.11 15.86
N CYS A 885 -27.81 -12.75 16.71
CA CYS A 885 -27.50 -12.10 17.96
C CYS A 885 -26.59 -13.07 18.71
N ILE A 886 -25.30 -12.74 18.81
CA ILE A 886 -24.33 -13.55 19.55
C ILE A 886 -24.73 -13.39 21.01
N ALA A 887 -25.33 -14.44 21.59
CA ALA A 887 -25.53 -14.50 23.03
C ALA A 887 -24.15 -14.43 23.69
N ILE A 888 -23.92 -13.38 24.48
CA ILE A 888 -22.63 -13.18 25.13
C ILE A 888 -22.69 -13.89 26.46
N GLU A 889 -22.13 -15.10 26.50
CA GLU A 889 -22.03 -15.92 27.69
C GLU A 889 -20.57 -16.28 27.97
N LYS A 890 -20.21 -16.36 29.24
CA LYS A 890 -18.90 -16.86 29.66
C LYS A 890 -18.87 -18.36 29.49
N LEU A 891 -17.70 -18.91 29.14
CA LEU A 891 -17.50 -20.35 29.19
C LEU A 891 -17.59 -20.83 30.66
N PRO A 892 -18.36 -21.90 30.96
CA PRO A 892 -18.52 -22.37 32.34
C PRO A 892 -17.20 -22.69 33.04
N CYS A 893 -16.21 -23.21 32.30
CA CYS A 893 -14.88 -23.50 32.85
C CYS A 893 -14.06 -22.25 33.19
N PHE A 894 -14.45 -21.07 32.69
CA PHE A 894 -13.77 -19.80 32.98
C PHE A 894 -14.62 -18.89 33.89
N ASP A 895 -15.88 -19.21 34.14
CA ASP A 895 -16.77 -18.54 35.10
C ASP A 895 -16.68 -19.21 36.49
N VAL A 896 -15.44 -19.32 36.98
CA VAL A 896 -15.09 -19.87 38.28
C VAL A 896 -14.77 -18.76 39.28
N GLU A 897 -14.72 -19.06 40.56
CA GLU A 897 -14.36 -18.06 41.56
C GLU A 897 -12.90 -17.59 41.38
N VAL A 898 -12.71 -16.28 41.16
CA VAL A 898 -11.40 -15.64 41.02
C VAL A 898 -11.22 -14.66 42.17
N PRO A 899 -10.06 -14.66 42.87
CA PRO A 899 -9.85 -13.76 43.99
C PRO A 899 -10.03 -12.27 43.61
N GLN A 900 -10.73 -11.52 44.47
CA GLN A 900 -11.20 -10.16 44.19
C GLN A 900 -10.05 -9.17 43.89
N ASN A 901 -8.85 -9.41 44.42
CA ASN A 901 -7.67 -8.60 44.13
C ASN A 901 -7.30 -8.66 42.63
N TYR A 902 -7.34 -9.84 42.01
CA TYR A 902 -7.07 -9.99 40.58
C TYR A 902 -8.16 -9.35 39.71
N LEU A 903 -9.44 -9.55 40.07
CA LEU A 903 -10.58 -8.93 39.38
C LEU A 903 -10.53 -7.40 39.42
N SER A 904 -10.22 -6.83 40.59
CA SER A 904 -10.13 -5.37 40.77
C SER A 904 -8.95 -4.79 39.98
N SER A 905 -7.79 -5.46 40.02
CA SER A 905 -6.60 -5.09 39.25
C SER A 905 -6.87 -5.09 37.74
N TRP A 906 -7.42 -6.18 37.20
CA TRP A 906 -7.70 -6.29 35.77
C TRP A 906 -8.86 -5.42 35.29
N ARG A 907 -9.82 -5.07 36.17
CA ARG A 907 -10.84 -4.06 35.86
C ARG A 907 -10.22 -2.68 35.64
N GLY A 908 -9.25 -2.29 36.47
CA GLY A 908 -8.44 -1.09 36.27
C GLY A 908 -7.68 -1.12 34.94
N ARG A 909 -6.87 -2.17 34.73
CA ARG A 909 -6.07 -2.35 33.51
C ARG A 909 -6.92 -2.39 32.24
N TYR A 910 -8.09 -3.04 32.26
CA TYR A 910 -8.97 -3.10 31.10
C TYR A 910 -9.58 -1.72 30.75
N ASN A 911 -9.87 -0.89 31.75
CA ASN A 911 -10.32 0.48 31.50
C ASN A 911 -9.23 1.33 30.83
N GLU A 912 -7.97 1.16 31.25
CA GLU A 912 -6.81 1.79 30.61
C GLU A 912 -6.63 1.28 29.18
N TYR A 913 -6.66 -0.04 28.98
CA TYR A 913 -6.58 -0.68 27.67
C TYR A 913 -7.60 -0.10 26.70
N ARG A 914 -8.87 0.04 27.13
CA ARG A 914 -9.93 0.57 26.26
C ARG A 914 -9.65 2.01 25.82
N LYS A 915 -9.08 2.85 26.70
CA LYS A 915 -8.69 4.23 26.37
C LYS A 915 -7.52 4.24 25.38
N GLU A 916 -6.47 3.48 25.69
CA GLU A 916 -5.25 3.39 24.84
C GLU A 916 -5.56 2.81 23.46
N MET A 917 -6.34 1.73 23.40
CA MET A 917 -6.76 1.11 22.13
C MET A 917 -7.64 2.06 21.31
N ASN A 918 -8.52 2.84 21.95
CA ASN A 918 -9.32 3.83 21.23
C ASN A 918 -8.43 4.91 20.58
N VAL A 919 -7.43 5.40 21.30
CA VAL A 919 -6.42 6.34 20.77
C VAL A 919 -5.64 5.70 19.62
N ALA A 920 -5.17 4.46 19.78
CA ALA A 920 -4.44 3.74 18.74
C ALA A 920 -5.26 3.58 17.44
N LEU A 921 -6.55 3.27 17.56
CA LEU A 921 -7.45 3.10 16.41
C LEU A 921 -7.78 4.41 15.69
N GLN A 922 -7.65 5.56 16.35
CA GLN A 922 -7.87 6.88 15.75
C GLN A 922 -6.68 7.38 14.91
N LYS A 923 -5.50 6.74 15.03
CA LYS A 923 -4.30 7.09 14.24
C LYS A 923 -4.48 6.87 12.74
N ASP A 924 -3.56 7.45 11.96
CA ASP A 924 -3.51 7.30 10.51
C ASP A 924 -3.30 5.83 10.10
N ASP A 925 -3.76 5.45 8.90
CA ASP A 925 -3.78 4.05 8.46
C ASP A 925 -2.39 3.37 8.47
N GLU A 926 -1.31 4.15 8.31
CA GLU A 926 0.05 3.61 8.29
C GLU A 926 0.59 3.24 9.67
N SER A 927 0.10 3.88 10.75
CA SER A 927 0.56 3.60 12.12
C SER A 927 -0.51 2.93 13.01
N ARG A 928 -1.77 2.89 12.57
CA ARG A 928 -2.90 2.30 13.32
C ARG A 928 -2.64 0.86 13.79
N ASN A 929 -2.25 -0.02 12.86
CA ASN A 929 -2.10 -1.45 13.18
C ASN A 929 -0.93 -1.68 14.14
N ASP A 930 0.21 -1.04 13.88
CA ASP A 930 1.39 -1.15 14.75
C ASP A 930 1.09 -0.61 16.15
N ALA A 931 0.39 0.52 16.25
CA ALA A 931 -0.03 1.09 17.53
C ALA A 931 -1.01 0.17 18.28
N ALA A 932 -1.98 -0.43 17.59
CA ALA A 932 -2.91 -1.38 18.20
C ALA A 932 -2.18 -2.64 18.70
N ASP A 933 -1.23 -3.16 17.92
CA ASP A 933 -0.43 -4.32 18.31
C ASP A 933 0.46 -4.02 19.52
N ASP A 934 1.05 -2.82 19.58
CA ASP A 934 1.88 -2.40 20.71
C ASP A 934 1.05 -2.27 22.00
N VAL A 935 -0.18 -1.76 21.93
CA VAL A 935 -1.12 -1.76 23.07
C VAL A 935 -1.35 -3.20 23.55
N ILE A 936 -1.64 -4.16 22.66
CA ILE A 936 -1.82 -5.56 23.05
C ILE A 936 -0.56 -6.14 23.71
N LYS A 937 0.63 -5.87 23.15
CA LYS A 937 1.90 -6.34 23.72
C LYS A 937 2.16 -5.79 25.12
N LYS A 938 1.80 -4.53 25.41
CA LYS A 938 1.89 -3.95 26.75
C LYS A 938 1.12 -4.81 27.76
N TYR A 939 -0.14 -5.13 27.49
CA TYR A 939 -0.95 -5.91 28.41
C TYR A 939 -0.56 -7.40 28.47
N LYS A 940 0.00 -7.96 27.39
CA LYS A 940 0.66 -9.28 27.45
C LYS A 940 1.83 -9.28 28.43
N ARG A 941 2.72 -8.27 28.37
CA ARG A 941 3.85 -8.14 29.29
C ARG A 941 3.40 -7.95 30.74
N LEU A 942 2.30 -7.22 30.97
CA LEU A 942 1.73 -7.06 32.32
C LEU A 942 1.16 -8.37 32.88
N LEU A 943 0.67 -9.26 32.02
CA LEU A 943 0.12 -10.56 32.41
C LEU A 943 1.23 -11.60 32.65
N TYR A 944 2.17 -11.71 31.70
CA TYR A 944 3.16 -12.78 31.67
C TYR A 944 4.52 -12.39 32.27
N GLU A 945 4.79 -11.11 32.50
CA GLU A 945 6.14 -10.61 32.81
C GLU A 945 7.19 -11.00 31.75
N ALA A 946 6.72 -11.31 30.54
CA ALA A 946 7.46 -11.76 29.37
C ALA A 946 6.71 -11.34 28.10
N ALA A 947 7.30 -11.54 26.91
CA ALA A 947 6.62 -11.20 25.67
C ALA A 947 5.47 -12.17 25.36
N GLU A 948 5.69 -13.47 25.64
CA GLU A 948 4.72 -14.54 25.46
C GLU A 948 4.63 -15.44 26.70
N PHE A 949 3.58 -16.26 26.76
CA PHE A 949 3.30 -17.15 27.89
C PHE A 949 4.42 -18.16 28.13
N GLU A 950 4.94 -18.73 27.05
CA GLU A 950 5.96 -19.79 27.05
C GLU A 950 7.33 -19.29 27.54
N GLU A 951 7.56 -17.96 27.51
CA GLU A 951 8.78 -17.31 27.99
C GLU A 951 8.68 -16.85 29.45
N SER A 952 7.49 -16.96 30.05
CA SER A 952 7.23 -16.47 31.40
C SER A 952 7.97 -17.30 32.46
N LYS A 953 8.58 -16.59 33.42
CA LYS A 953 9.14 -17.21 34.64
C LYS A 953 8.16 -17.19 35.81
N LYS A 954 6.98 -16.59 35.62
CA LYS A 954 5.96 -16.46 36.64
C LYS A 954 5.29 -17.81 36.87
N ASP A 955 4.79 -18.03 38.08
CA ASP A 955 4.07 -19.24 38.42
C ASP A 955 2.84 -19.41 37.51
N VAL A 956 2.72 -20.59 36.89
CA VAL A 956 1.66 -20.86 35.91
C VAL A 956 0.27 -20.77 36.55
N GLN A 957 0.11 -21.16 37.82
CA GLN A 957 -1.18 -21.05 38.50
C GLN A 957 -1.55 -19.59 38.76
N GLU A 958 -0.57 -18.74 39.06
CA GLU A 958 -0.77 -17.30 39.15
C GLU A 958 -1.17 -16.68 37.80
N ILE A 959 -0.48 -17.04 36.71
CA ILE A 959 -0.83 -16.60 35.35
C ILE A 959 -2.27 -17.02 35.01
N HIS A 960 -2.66 -18.26 35.33
CA HIS A 960 -4.01 -18.74 35.09
C HIS A 960 -5.06 -17.91 35.85
N LYS A 961 -4.83 -17.57 37.12
CA LYS A 961 -5.74 -16.70 37.91
C LYS A 961 -5.89 -15.32 37.27
N GLU A 962 -4.79 -14.72 36.81
CA GLU A 962 -4.83 -13.44 36.12
C GLU A 962 -5.53 -13.51 34.76
N ALA A 963 -5.29 -14.58 33.99
CA ALA A 963 -5.93 -14.83 32.71
C ALA A 963 -7.45 -14.98 32.88
N LEU A 964 -7.90 -15.73 33.89
CA LEU A 964 -9.31 -15.88 34.25
C LEU A 964 -9.93 -14.55 34.70
N ALA A 965 -9.22 -13.77 35.52
CA ALA A 965 -9.67 -12.44 35.93
C ALA A 965 -9.89 -11.53 34.71
N LEU A 966 -8.92 -11.51 33.78
CA LEU A 966 -9.01 -10.74 32.55
C LEU A 966 -10.19 -11.21 31.68
N TYR A 967 -10.37 -12.52 31.52
CA TYR A 967 -11.51 -13.09 30.80
C TYR A 967 -12.83 -12.63 31.41
N GLN A 968 -13.04 -12.79 32.71
CA GLN A 968 -14.31 -12.39 33.35
C GLN A 968 -14.58 -10.89 33.23
N VAL A 969 -13.57 -10.04 33.49
CA VAL A 969 -13.71 -8.58 33.38
C VAL A 969 -14.10 -8.15 31.97
N THR A 970 -13.48 -8.73 30.95
CA THR A 970 -13.77 -8.39 29.54
C THR A 970 -15.14 -8.89 29.11
N TYR A 971 -15.57 -10.07 29.56
CA TYR A 971 -16.87 -10.64 29.24
C TYR A 971 -18.00 -9.93 29.98
N ASP A 972 -17.83 -9.59 31.26
CA ASP A 972 -18.80 -8.76 32.00
C ASP A 972 -19.06 -7.44 31.27
N TYR A 973 -17.98 -6.81 30.79
CA TYR A 973 -18.10 -5.59 30.02
C TYR A 973 -18.81 -5.82 28.68
N ALA A 974 -18.42 -6.87 27.93
CA ALA A 974 -19.06 -7.26 26.67
C ALA A 974 -20.57 -7.50 26.83
N ILE A 975 -20.96 -8.21 27.89
CA ILE A 975 -22.36 -8.45 28.28
C ILE A 975 -23.06 -7.11 28.56
N SER A 976 -22.47 -6.23 29.37
CA SER A 976 -23.07 -4.94 29.71
C SER A 976 -23.30 -4.04 28.48
N THR A 977 -22.38 -4.09 27.50
CA THR A 977 -22.46 -3.29 26.28
C THR A 977 -23.15 -4.00 25.12
N LYS A 978 -23.52 -5.27 25.28
CA LYS A 978 -24.06 -6.14 24.23
C LYS A 978 -23.19 -6.16 22.96
N ASP A 979 -21.87 -6.23 23.14
CA ASP A 979 -20.89 -6.23 22.05
C ASP A 979 -19.84 -7.33 22.22
N ALA A 980 -20.01 -8.43 21.49
CA ALA A 980 -19.09 -9.57 21.48
C ALA A 980 -17.68 -9.21 20.98
N GLY A 981 -17.52 -8.10 20.24
CA GLY A 981 -16.21 -7.60 19.83
C GLY A 981 -15.33 -7.19 21.03
N LYS A 982 -15.93 -6.95 22.20
CA LYS A 982 -15.19 -6.60 23.43
C LYS A 982 -14.53 -7.80 24.11
N CYS A 983 -14.96 -9.03 23.81
CA CYS A 983 -14.35 -10.27 24.31
C CYS A 983 -12.93 -10.48 23.78
N GLY A 984 -12.62 -9.93 22.59
CA GLY A 984 -11.38 -10.27 21.89
C GLY A 984 -10.09 -9.83 22.59
N PHE A 985 -10.15 -8.91 23.55
CA PHE A 985 -8.96 -8.53 24.31
C PHE A 985 -8.44 -9.68 25.18
N ALA A 986 -9.32 -10.42 25.86
CA ALA A 986 -8.91 -11.54 26.69
C ALA A 986 -8.18 -12.60 25.88
N TRP A 987 -8.67 -12.93 24.68
CA TRP A 987 -8.03 -13.92 23.81
C TRP A 987 -6.73 -13.43 23.19
N LYS A 988 -6.64 -12.14 22.83
CA LYS A 988 -5.39 -11.57 22.28
C LYS A 988 -4.27 -11.45 23.32
N ALA A 989 -4.61 -11.10 24.56
CA ALA A 989 -3.63 -10.93 25.62
C ALA A 989 -3.35 -12.24 26.40
N ALA A 990 -4.40 -12.94 26.81
CA ALA A 990 -4.32 -14.14 27.66
C ALA A 990 -4.55 -15.48 26.92
N GLY A 991 -4.68 -15.47 25.59
CA GLY A 991 -5.09 -16.66 24.82
C GLY A 991 -4.30 -17.93 25.11
N SER A 992 -2.96 -17.87 25.11
CA SER A 992 -2.12 -19.04 25.42
C SER A 992 -2.41 -19.59 26.83
N ALA A 993 -2.50 -18.72 27.85
CA ALA A 993 -2.80 -19.13 29.22
C ALA A 993 -4.23 -19.67 29.38
N LEU A 994 -5.22 -19.06 28.72
CA LEU A 994 -6.61 -19.54 28.73
C LEU A 994 -6.73 -20.94 28.09
N LEU A 995 -6.03 -21.17 26.98
CA LEU A 995 -6.00 -22.47 26.32
C LEU A 995 -5.25 -23.53 27.16
N SER A 996 -4.14 -23.15 27.80
CA SER A 996 -3.42 -24.00 28.76
C SER A 996 -4.32 -24.43 29.93
N TYR A 997 -5.03 -23.48 30.54
CA TYR A 997 -5.97 -23.75 31.62
C TYR A 997 -7.12 -24.66 31.15
N PHE A 998 -7.69 -24.39 29.97
CA PHE A 998 -8.77 -25.18 29.37
C PHE A 998 -8.38 -26.65 29.16
N ALA A 999 -7.19 -26.90 28.60
CA ALA A 999 -6.68 -28.25 28.37
C ALA A 999 -6.42 -28.99 29.69
N THR A 1000 -5.80 -28.31 30.66
CA THR A 1000 -5.49 -28.87 31.99
C THR A 1000 -6.76 -29.31 32.70
N GLY A 1001 -7.83 -28.50 32.66
CA GLY A 1001 -9.12 -28.83 33.28
C GLY A 1001 -9.82 -30.07 32.71
N ARG A 1002 -9.40 -30.56 31.54
CA ARG A 1002 -9.96 -31.76 30.88
C ARG A 1002 -9.03 -32.97 30.93
N ASN A 1003 -7.87 -32.86 31.60
CA ASN A 1003 -6.78 -33.84 31.49
C ASN A 1003 -6.34 -34.08 30.02
N GLU A 1004 -6.49 -33.07 29.17
CA GLU A 1004 -6.10 -33.12 27.76
C GLU A 1004 -4.77 -32.38 27.56
N ARG A 1005 -4.03 -32.75 26.51
CA ARG A 1005 -2.82 -32.03 26.08
C ARG A 1005 -3.06 -31.43 24.70
N LEU A 1006 -2.67 -30.17 24.52
CA LEU A 1006 -2.69 -29.54 23.20
C LEU A 1006 -1.64 -30.21 22.31
N VAL A 1007 -2.08 -30.81 21.20
CA VAL A 1007 -1.19 -31.46 20.24
C VAL A 1007 -0.74 -30.44 19.19
N PRO A 1008 0.56 -30.28 18.93
CA PRO A 1008 1.02 -29.48 17.82
C PRO A 1008 0.64 -30.18 16.51
N VAL A 1009 -0.15 -29.53 15.67
CA VAL A 1009 -0.51 -30.04 14.34
C VAL A 1009 0.12 -29.15 13.29
N SER A 1010 0.76 -29.76 12.29
CA SER A 1010 1.31 -29.00 11.17
C SER A 1010 0.19 -28.38 10.34
N PRO A 1011 0.34 -27.12 9.87
CA PRO A 1011 -0.63 -26.51 8.96
C PRO A 1011 -0.83 -27.31 7.67
N SER A 1012 0.20 -28.05 7.24
CA SER A 1012 0.13 -28.94 6.07
C SER A 1012 -0.82 -30.11 6.29
N ALA A 1013 -0.72 -30.80 7.44
CA ALA A 1013 -1.59 -31.93 7.77
C ALA A 1013 -3.05 -31.50 7.88
N LEU A 1014 -3.32 -30.34 8.49
CA LEU A 1014 -4.70 -29.83 8.57
C LEU A 1014 -5.26 -29.49 7.20
N ARG A 1015 -4.46 -28.88 6.31
CA ARG A 1015 -4.93 -28.59 4.96
C ARG A 1015 -5.25 -29.86 4.19
N GLU A 1016 -4.48 -30.92 4.36
CA GLU A 1016 -4.77 -32.22 3.73
C GLU A 1016 -6.06 -32.86 4.27
N LEU A 1017 -6.31 -32.74 5.58
CA LEU A 1017 -7.54 -33.27 6.20
C LEU A 1017 -8.81 -32.51 5.78
N PHE A 1018 -8.68 -31.22 5.49
CA PHE A 1018 -9.81 -30.33 5.21
C PHE A 1018 -9.89 -29.83 3.75
N SER A 1019 -8.96 -30.24 2.88
CA SER A 1019 -8.94 -29.92 1.44
C SER A 1019 -10.06 -30.55 0.64
#